data_AF-A0A954J6Y8-F1
#
_entry.id   AF-A0A954J6Y8-F1
#
_cell.length_a   1.000
_cell.length_b   1.000
_cell.length_c   1.000
_cell.angle_alpha   90.00
_cell.angle_beta   90.00
_cell.angle_gamma   90.00
#
_symmetry.space_group_name_H-M   'P 1'
#
loop_
_entity.id
_entity.type
_entity.pdbx_description
1 polymer ?
#
loop_
_entity_poly.entity_id
_entity_poly.type
_entity_poly.pdbx_seq_one_letter_code
_entity_poly.pdbx_strand_id
1 'polypeptide(L)'
;MRIFSRLLLLFVLGLQIPSACLAQPAADPLTAQNVLNAIQRGRNYLISRQQPDGSWGSEMQATYKIGVTSLCVLSLIESGLTADDPAVARGLTWLRNVKEPNPRLTYEISLMIMALTAAKEGVKDNLRLFALAQRLEQGQVKGGPEPGGWDYTCTGGGGAGQPDRSNTQYAILGLREAAYAGIPVNRETWQRIRKHFEDFQEADGGWAYRAGQGSTGSMTVAGIASLEIVATFLNDEKETNPDGSPICCQPPRQDDSLERAFRWMGRHFSVNANPLASNWLLYYLYGLERAGRLSGRRFFGTHDWYREGARGLLGRQSKRDGSWRGDGGMENDPIIGTPLALLFLSKGLAPVLINKLKFGPRDPDNSEQVLGDIWNRHPKDVRNLVEHISTLPKWPSLLTWQTLDFDKAVANDSLQEMMQAPILFITSDEDLSSLMSDRHIEFLRRYLIEGGFIFAARGCQSSRFEAGLESLVRRLYPDGSASLLPLPETHPVYRSEYLLDPATVALQGVDVGCRTAIIYSPDDLACLWDKRMVIDPPGRPVDLKTALLRALRIGVNVVAYVTGREPPNKLDEQQLVEDTDRQQELRGVLSIAKLRHSGDWDAAPNATKKLLKTLQDSFGVIAGSPAYKIPAGDPQLYRHTLVYLHGQRGFELSADEIRNVRKYLESGGVLFADACCGAAKFDASFRDLMQRMFPDIPLERIPIEHELFSTRIGHNLENVRRRAPQRDDGTGPLNPVERTGPAFLEGIKIGERYAVIYSKYDISCALEKQTSLSCIGYFPEDAAKIASNVVLYAVLQEVTPSDQKTTE
;
A
#
# COMPACT_ATOMS: atom_id res chain seq x y z
N MET A 1 -52.24 -61.14 -5.39
CA MET A 1 -52.99 -60.46 -6.48
C MET A 1 -51.97 -59.62 -7.26
N ARG A 2 -51.72 -59.88 -8.56
CA ARG A 2 -52.47 -59.32 -9.73
C ARG A 2 -52.43 -57.78 -9.68
N ILE A 3 -51.88 -57.01 -10.63
CA ILE A 3 -51.65 -57.13 -12.10
C ILE A 3 -50.54 -56.07 -12.45
N PHE A 4 -49.71 -56.10 -13.50
CA PHE A 4 -49.58 -56.86 -14.76
C PHE A 4 -48.09 -57.19 -15.07
N SER A 5 -47.78 -57.77 -16.24
CA SER A 5 -46.46 -57.79 -16.90
C SER A 5 -46.64 -58.17 -18.38
N ARG A 6 -45.64 -57.87 -19.25
CA ARG A 6 -45.67 -57.85 -20.74
C ARG A 6 -46.35 -56.57 -21.29
N LEU A 7 -45.92 -55.96 -22.41
CA LEU A 7 -45.09 -56.45 -23.53
C LEU A 7 -44.35 -55.29 -24.25
N LEU A 8 -43.44 -55.67 -25.18
CA LEU A 8 -42.91 -54.94 -26.34
C LEU A 8 -41.59 -54.13 -26.21
N LEU A 9 -40.59 -54.59 -26.97
CA LEU A 9 -39.46 -53.81 -27.47
C LEU A 9 -39.96 -52.71 -28.41
N LEU A 10 -39.25 -51.58 -28.49
CA LEU A 10 -38.97 -50.90 -29.77
C LEU A 10 -37.75 -49.97 -29.67
N PHE A 11 -36.96 -49.95 -30.74
CA PHE A 11 -35.78 -49.11 -30.94
C PHE A 11 -36.15 -47.62 -30.98
N VAL A 12 -35.37 -46.75 -30.32
CA VAL A 12 -35.24 -45.32 -30.68
C VAL A 12 -33.76 -44.94 -30.62
N LEU A 13 -33.28 -44.24 -31.65
CA LEU A 13 -31.88 -43.85 -31.82
C LEU A 13 -31.41 -42.93 -30.69
N GLY A 14 -30.15 -43.11 -30.27
CA GLY A 14 -29.47 -42.21 -29.36
C GLY A 14 -29.16 -40.86 -30.02
N LEU A 15 -29.96 -39.84 -29.74
CA LEU A 15 -29.57 -38.44 -29.89
C LEU A 15 -28.62 -38.08 -28.73
N GLN A 16 -27.32 -38.04 -29.01
CA GLN A 16 -26.37 -37.40 -28.09
C GLN A 16 -26.61 -35.89 -28.12
N ILE A 17 -27.40 -35.41 -27.16
CA ILE A 17 -27.36 -33.99 -26.77
C ILE A 17 -26.02 -33.81 -26.05
N PRO A 18 -25.12 -32.92 -26.52
CA PRO A 18 -23.91 -32.61 -25.77
C PRO A 18 -24.32 -32.08 -24.40
N SER A 19 -23.86 -32.72 -23.33
CA SER A 19 -23.97 -32.14 -21.99
C SER A 19 -23.19 -30.84 -21.98
N ALA A 20 -23.88 -29.72 -22.19
CA ALA A 20 -23.33 -28.41 -21.95
C ALA A 20 -22.89 -28.39 -20.48
N CYS A 21 -21.58 -28.42 -20.25
CA CYS A 21 -21.02 -28.10 -18.95
C CYS A 21 -21.53 -26.72 -18.59
N LEU A 22 -22.52 -26.66 -17.71
CA LEU A 22 -22.84 -25.46 -16.98
C LEU A 22 -21.59 -25.16 -16.14
N ALA A 23 -20.72 -24.31 -16.71
CA ALA A 23 -19.63 -23.72 -15.96
C ALA A 23 -20.23 -23.14 -14.69
N GLN A 24 -19.69 -23.55 -13.54
CA GLN A 24 -20.04 -22.88 -12.29
C GLN A 24 -19.78 -21.39 -12.51
N PRO A 25 -20.72 -20.50 -12.15
CA PRO A 25 -20.48 -19.07 -12.25
C PRO A 25 -19.21 -18.78 -11.46
N ALA A 26 -18.20 -18.22 -12.13
CA ALA A 26 -16.93 -17.89 -11.51
C ALA A 26 -17.22 -17.02 -10.28
N ALA A 27 -16.72 -17.44 -9.11
CA ALA A 27 -16.95 -16.68 -7.88
C ALA A 27 -16.45 -15.24 -8.07
N ASP A 28 -17.27 -14.26 -7.69
CA ASP A 28 -16.97 -12.84 -7.91
C ASP A 28 -15.52 -12.51 -7.51
N PRO A 29 -14.75 -11.82 -8.37
CA PRO A 29 -13.37 -11.50 -8.07
C PRO A 29 -13.27 -10.69 -6.77
N LEU A 30 -12.27 -11.03 -5.95
CA LEU A 30 -12.03 -10.36 -4.68
C LEU A 30 -11.30 -9.03 -4.92
N THR A 31 -12.07 -8.00 -5.25
CA THR A 31 -11.59 -6.63 -5.46
C THR A 31 -11.70 -5.79 -4.19
N ALA A 32 -10.90 -4.73 -4.08
CA ALA A 32 -11.03 -3.74 -3.01
C ALA A 32 -12.46 -3.16 -2.94
N GLN A 33 -13.06 -2.83 -4.09
CA GLN A 33 -14.43 -2.30 -4.16
C GLN A 33 -15.47 -3.26 -3.59
N ASN A 34 -15.35 -4.57 -3.84
CA ASN A 34 -16.27 -5.57 -3.29
C ASN A 34 -16.17 -5.66 -1.76
N VAL A 35 -14.96 -5.49 -1.20
CA VAL A 35 -14.74 -5.40 0.25
C VAL A 35 -15.31 -4.09 0.82
N LEU A 36 -15.04 -2.94 0.21
CA LEU A 36 -15.58 -1.64 0.62
C LEU A 36 -17.12 -1.62 0.61
N ASN A 37 -17.74 -2.22 -0.41
CA ASN A 37 -19.19 -2.39 -0.49
C ASN A 37 -19.74 -3.28 0.64
N ALA A 38 -19.01 -4.32 1.06
CA ALA A 38 -19.39 -5.14 2.20
C ALA A 38 -19.24 -4.39 3.54
N ILE A 39 -18.16 -3.64 3.70
CA ILE A 39 -17.93 -2.75 4.85
C ILE A 39 -19.07 -1.73 4.98
N GLN A 40 -19.45 -1.05 3.89
CA GLN A 40 -20.56 -0.08 3.90
C GLN A 40 -21.86 -0.70 4.43
N ARG A 41 -22.23 -1.90 3.98
CA ARG A 41 -23.43 -2.61 4.45
C ARG A 41 -23.37 -2.93 5.94
N GLY A 42 -22.19 -3.33 6.45
CA GLY A 42 -21.97 -3.56 7.88
C GLY A 42 -22.06 -2.29 8.73
N ARG A 43 -21.52 -1.16 8.23
CA ARG A 43 -21.66 0.16 8.88
C ARG A 43 -23.14 0.57 8.96
N ASN A 44 -23.86 0.47 7.85
CA ASN A 44 -25.30 0.77 7.77
C ASN A 44 -26.10 -0.10 8.76
N TYR A 45 -25.77 -1.39 8.88
CA TYR A 45 -26.37 -2.28 9.88
C TYR A 45 -26.18 -1.71 11.30
N LEU A 46 -24.94 -1.45 11.74
CA LEU A 46 -24.69 -0.95 13.09
C LEU A 46 -25.39 0.39 13.35
N ILE A 47 -25.35 1.33 12.41
CA ILE A 47 -26.03 2.62 12.52
C ILE A 47 -27.54 2.42 12.71
N SER A 48 -28.17 1.50 11.97
CA SER A 48 -29.60 1.19 12.09
C SER A 48 -30.03 0.52 13.40
N ARG A 49 -29.06 0.09 14.23
CA ARG A 49 -29.29 -0.63 15.49
C ARG A 49 -28.87 0.14 16.74
N GLN A 50 -28.37 1.36 16.59
CA GLN A 50 -28.03 2.21 17.74
C GLN A 50 -29.29 2.57 18.53
N GLN A 51 -29.23 2.49 19.85
CA GLN A 51 -30.31 2.90 20.74
C GLN A 51 -30.43 4.45 20.80
N PRO A 52 -31.60 5.01 21.17
CA PRO A 52 -31.77 6.46 21.30
C PRO A 52 -30.82 7.16 22.29
N ASP A 53 -30.29 6.43 23.28
CA ASP A 53 -29.29 6.93 24.24
C ASP A 53 -27.86 7.01 23.63
N GLY A 54 -27.67 6.53 22.40
CA GLY A 54 -26.37 6.47 21.71
C GLY A 54 -25.61 5.15 21.87
N SER A 55 -26.13 4.20 22.62
CA SER A 55 -25.46 2.92 22.90
C SER A 55 -25.80 1.81 21.90
N TRP A 56 -25.11 0.67 22.04
CA TRP A 56 -25.48 -0.61 21.42
C TRP A 56 -25.60 -1.73 22.46
N GLY A 57 -26.49 -2.68 22.16
CA GLY A 57 -26.71 -3.90 22.96
C GLY A 57 -28.18 -4.31 23.00
N SER A 58 -28.44 -5.52 23.48
CA SER A 58 -29.77 -6.06 23.79
C SER A 58 -29.96 -6.21 25.31
N GLU A 59 -31.19 -6.48 25.78
CA GLU A 59 -31.44 -6.77 27.21
C GLU A 59 -30.63 -7.98 27.71
N MET A 60 -30.41 -8.98 26.84
CA MET A 60 -29.55 -10.14 27.11
C MET A 60 -28.07 -9.77 27.31
N GLN A 61 -27.67 -8.54 27.01
CA GLN A 61 -26.30 -8.00 27.15
C GLN A 61 -26.23 -6.82 28.12
N ALA A 62 -27.25 -6.59 28.96
CA ALA A 62 -27.28 -5.47 29.90
C ALA A 62 -26.01 -5.38 30.77
N THR A 63 -25.41 -6.52 31.13
CA THR A 63 -24.17 -6.65 31.90
C THR A 63 -22.90 -6.24 31.14
N TYR A 64 -22.91 -6.24 29.81
CA TYR A 64 -21.75 -5.96 28.94
C TYR A 64 -21.96 -4.77 28.00
N LYS A 65 -23.00 -3.95 28.25
CA LYS A 65 -23.44 -2.84 27.38
C LYS A 65 -22.33 -1.83 27.10
N ILE A 66 -21.37 -1.66 28.01
CA ILE A 66 -20.21 -0.78 27.80
C ILE A 66 -19.28 -1.38 26.75
N GLY A 67 -18.86 -2.63 26.93
CA GLY A 67 -17.97 -3.33 25.98
C GLY A 67 -18.58 -3.44 24.58
N VAL A 68 -19.87 -3.73 24.48
CA VAL A 68 -20.60 -3.78 23.19
C VAL A 68 -20.63 -2.40 22.51
N THR A 69 -20.95 -1.34 23.26
CA THR A 69 -20.96 0.04 22.73
C THR A 69 -19.55 0.46 22.28
N SER A 70 -18.52 0.18 23.07
CA SER A 70 -17.13 0.46 22.70
C SER A 70 -16.68 -0.31 21.46
N LEU A 71 -17.02 -1.59 21.33
CA LEU A 71 -16.70 -2.40 20.16
C LEU A 71 -17.40 -1.86 18.90
N CYS A 72 -18.66 -1.45 18.99
CA CYS A 72 -19.38 -0.83 17.87
C CYS A 72 -18.73 0.49 17.45
N VAL A 73 -18.48 1.42 18.39
CA VAL A 73 -17.80 2.70 18.13
C VAL A 73 -16.43 2.49 17.49
N LEU A 74 -15.60 1.61 18.06
CA LEU A 74 -14.29 1.26 17.52
C LEU A 74 -14.42 0.74 16.07
N SER A 75 -15.31 -0.22 15.82
CA SER A 75 -15.47 -0.80 14.47
C SER A 75 -15.99 0.20 13.43
N LEU A 76 -16.81 1.17 13.84
CA LEU A 76 -17.30 2.24 12.96
C LEU A 76 -16.17 3.20 12.56
N ILE A 77 -15.33 3.62 13.53
CA ILE A 77 -14.17 4.49 13.27
C ILE A 77 -13.15 3.76 12.38
N GLU A 78 -12.79 2.53 12.76
CA GLU A 78 -11.78 1.71 12.07
C GLU A 78 -12.25 1.20 10.69
N SER A 79 -13.54 1.36 10.37
CA SER A 79 -14.11 1.15 9.04
C SER A 79 -14.37 2.45 8.28
N GLY A 80 -13.77 3.58 8.71
CA GLY A 80 -13.71 4.83 7.96
C GLY A 80 -14.82 5.84 8.27
N LEU A 81 -15.33 5.88 9.50
CA LEU A 81 -16.08 7.01 10.05
C LEU A 81 -15.20 7.85 10.98
N THR A 82 -15.57 9.10 11.26
CA THR A 82 -14.85 9.98 12.21
C THR A 82 -15.62 10.17 13.50
N ALA A 83 -15.03 10.90 14.47
CA ALA A 83 -15.73 11.29 15.69
C ALA A 83 -16.94 12.23 15.43
N ASP A 84 -16.98 12.90 14.27
CA ASP A 84 -18.05 13.83 13.89
C ASP A 84 -19.28 13.11 13.30
N ASP A 85 -19.13 11.86 12.85
CA ASP A 85 -20.24 11.08 12.31
C ASP A 85 -21.32 10.86 13.38
N PRO A 86 -22.62 11.19 13.11
CA PRO A 86 -23.64 11.28 14.16
C PRO A 86 -23.81 10.03 15.04
N ALA A 87 -23.59 8.83 14.48
CA ALA A 87 -23.64 7.58 15.25
C ALA A 87 -22.43 7.43 16.18
N VAL A 88 -21.23 7.76 15.70
CA VAL A 88 -19.98 7.71 16.47
C VAL A 88 -20.02 8.76 17.59
N ALA A 89 -20.37 10.00 17.27
CA ALA A 89 -20.50 11.11 18.23
C ALA A 89 -21.43 10.77 19.41
N ARG A 90 -22.60 10.17 19.14
CA ARG A 90 -23.53 9.70 20.18
C ARG A 90 -22.93 8.56 21.02
N GLY A 91 -22.26 7.60 20.39
CA GLY A 91 -21.60 6.49 21.09
C GLY A 91 -20.48 6.96 22.02
N LEU A 92 -19.62 7.86 21.54
CA LEU A 92 -18.58 8.50 22.35
C LEU A 92 -19.17 9.30 23.51
N THR A 93 -20.25 10.06 23.27
CA THR A 93 -20.96 10.80 24.32
C THR A 93 -21.54 9.88 25.39
N TRP A 94 -22.09 8.73 25.01
CA TRP A 94 -22.56 7.71 25.95
C TRP A 94 -21.40 7.12 26.77
N LEU A 95 -20.29 6.72 26.12
CA LEU A 95 -19.10 6.16 26.77
C LEU A 95 -18.47 7.14 27.78
N ARG A 96 -18.36 8.42 27.42
CA ARG A 96 -17.87 9.49 28.30
C ARG A 96 -18.73 9.70 29.54
N ASN A 97 -20.04 9.42 29.43
CA ASN A 97 -21.00 9.56 30.53
C ASN A 97 -21.10 8.34 31.46
N VAL A 98 -20.49 7.20 31.12
CA VAL A 98 -20.40 6.02 31.99
C VAL A 98 -19.76 6.40 33.32
N LYS A 99 -20.52 6.20 34.42
CA LYS A 99 -20.14 6.59 35.78
C LYS A 99 -19.32 5.53 36.48
N GLU A 100 -18.39 5.98 37.33
CA GLU A 100 -17.68 5.13 38.27
C GLU A 100 -18.64 4.40 39.22
N PRO A 101 -18.32 3.18 39.68
CA PRO A 101 -17.05 2.47 39.50
C PRO A 101 -16.89 1.77 38.13
N ASN A 102 -17.81 1.94 37.17
CA ASN A 102 -17.75 1.26 35.87
C ASN A 102 -16.91 2.03 34.83
N PRO A 103 -16.26 1.35 33.87
CA PRO A 103 -16.21 -0.11 33.69
C PRO A 103 -15.32 -0.83 34.71
N ARG A 104 -15.69 -2.08 35.03
CA ARG A 104 -14.98 -2.98 35.98
C ARG A 104 -14.48 -4.27 35.35
N LEU A 105 -14.85 -4.54 34.10
CA LEU A 105 -14.44 -5.75 33.39
C LEU A 105 -13.26 -5.44 32.47
N THR A 106 -12.30 -6.35 32.39
CA THR A 106 -11.06 -6.18 31.60
C THR A 106 -11.39 -5.85 30.13
N TYR A 107 -12.33 -6.57 29.53
CA TYR A 107 -12.85 -6.29 28.19
C TYR A 107 -13.42 -4.88 28.01
N GLU A 108 -14.26 -4.42 28.94
CA GLU A 108 -14.94 -3.13 28.84
C GLU A 108 -13.97 -1.96 29.00
N ILE A 109 -13.04 -2.05 29.95
CA ILE A 109 -11.98 -1.06 30.17
C ILE A 109 -11.11 -0.96 28.90
N SER A 110 -10.68 -2.11 28.38
CA SER A 110 -9.80 -2.19 27.21
C SER A 110 -10.46 -1.65 25.94
N LEU A 111 -11.68 -2.10 25.64
CA LEU A 111 -12.44 -1.63 24.48
C LEU A 111 -12.80 -0.13 24.60
N MET A 112 -13.10 0.37 25.81
CA MET A 112 -13.34 1.80 26.04
C MET A 112 -12.08 2.62 25.75
N ILE A 113 -10.89 2.18 26.21
CA ILE A 113 -9.62 2.83 25.85
C ILE A 113 -9.43 2.85 24.33
N MET A 114 -9.56 1.70 23.66
CA MET A 114 -9.39 1.59 22.21
C MET A 114 -10.34 2.53 21.45
N ALA A 115 -11.63 2.57 21.82
CA ALA A 115 -12.63 3.40 21.17
C ALA A 115 -12.41 4.92 21.38
N LEU A 116 -12.01 5.33 22.59
CA LEU A 116 -11.71 6.73 22.90
C LEU A 116 -10.40 7.20 22.22
N THR A 117 -9.35 6.35 22.19
CA THR A 117 -8.12 6.65 21.45
C THR A 117 -8.39 6.75 19.94
N ALA A 118 -9.18 5.83 19.37
CA ALA A 118 -9.51 5.83 17.94
C ALA A 118 -10.22 7.12 17.49
N ALA A 119 -11.00 7.77 18.37
CA ALA A 119 -11.66 9.05 18.09
C ALA A 119 -10.68 10.22 17.93
N LYS A 120 -9.42 10.11 18.38
CA LYS A 120 -8.36 11.13 18.31
C LYS A 120 -8.71 12.49 18.95
N GLU A 121 -9.72 12.55 19.82
CA GLU A 121 -10.16 13.78 20.52
C GLU A 121 -9.35 14.08 21.81
N GLY A 122 -8.08 13.67 21.88
CA GLY A 122 -7.33 13.38 23.11
C GLY A 122 -7.49 14.36 24.29
N VAL A 123 -7.53 15.68 24.06
CA VAL A 123 -7.76 16.70 25.11
C VAL A 123 -9.04 16.41 25.93
N LYS A 124 -10.08 15.84 25.31
CA LYS A 124 -11.35 15.50 25.97
C LYS A 124 -11.25 14.25 26.85
N ASP A 125 -10.40 13.29 26.49
CA ASP A 125 -10.40 11.93 27.08
C ASP A 125 -9.15 11.59 27.90
N ASN A 126 -8.04 12.35 27.79
CA ASN A 126 -6.74 12.04 28.42
C ASN A 126 -6.81 11.63 29.90
N LEU A 127 -7.59 12.35 30.72
CA LEU A 127 -7.75 12.00 32.15
C LEU A 127 -8.47 10.65 32.35
N ARG A 128 -9.47 10.36 31.51
CA ARG A 128 -10.21 9.09 31.54
C ARG A 128 -9.35 7.95 31.01
N LEU A 129 -8.60 8.16 29.92
CA LEU A 129 -7.64 7.22 29.38
C LEU A 129 -6.56 6.86 30.41
N PHE A 130 -5.98 7.87 31.08
CA PHE A 130 -5.03 7.66 32.17
C PHE A 130 -5.60 6.80 33.30
N ALA A 131 -6.79 7.14 33.80
CA ALA A 131 -7.44 6.40 34.88
C ALA A 131 -7.77 4.93 34.50
N LEU A 132 -8.23 4.71 33.26
CA LEU A 132 -8.54 3.36 32.75
C LEU A 132 -7.26 2.53 32.53
N ALA A 133 -6.20 3.13 31.99
CA ALA A 133 -4.91 2.47 31.81
C ALA A 133 -4.29 2.08 33.17
N GLN A 134 -4.29 2.99 34.14
CA GLN A 134 -3.85 2.69 35.51
C GLN A 134 -4.68 1.58 36.16
N ARG A 135 -6.00 1.53 35.92
CA ARG A 135 -6.86 0.43 36.38
C ARG A 135 -6.43 -0.92 35.79
N LEU A 136 -6.08 -0.98 34.49
CA LEU A 136 -5.53 -2.19 33.86
C LEU A 136 -4.18 -2.59 34.49
N GLU A 137 -3.22 -1.68 34.62
CA GLU A 137 -1.91 -1.99 35.22
C GLU A 137 -2.03 -2.52 36.65
N GLN A 138 -2.90 -1.90 37.45
CA GLN A 138 -3.18 -2.31 38.83
C GLN A 138 -3.99 -3.62 38.91
N GLY A 139 -4.76 -3.96 37.86
CA GLY A 139 -5.50 -5.21 37.73
C GLY A 139 -4.66 -6.40 37.28
N GLN A 140 -3.42 -6.20 36.79
CA GLN A 140 -2.56 -7.30 36.35
C GLN A 140 -2.28 -8.27 37.50
N VAL A 141 -2.44 -9.57 37.27
CA VAL A 141 -2.19 -10.60 38.30
C VAL A 141 -0.69 -10.78 38.50
N LYS A 142 -0.19 -10.52 39.71
CA LYS A 142 1.25 -10.51 40.04
C LYS A 142 1.79 -11.82 40.66
N GLY A 143 0.91 -12.75 41.01
CA GLY A 143 1.25 -14.05 41.60
C GLY A 143 0.11 -15.07 41.43
N GLY A 144 0.33 -16.31 41.84
CA GLY A 144 -0.60 -17.42 41.57
C GLY A 144 -0.15 -18.29 40.39
N PRO A 145 -1.05 -19.05 39.74
CA PRO A 145 -0.67 -20.09 38.78
C PRO A 145 -0.24 -19.58 37.40
N GLU A 146 -0.81 -18.47 36.91
CA GLU A 146 -0.51 -17.90 35.59
C GLU A 146 -0.27 -16.37 35.68
N PRO A 147 0.74 -15.90 36.43
CA PRO A 147 0.98 -14.47 36.65
C PRO A 147 1.35 -13.73 35.36
N GLY A 148 1.18 -12.41 35.37
CA GLY A 148 1.40 -11.51 34.23
C GLY A 148 0.17 -11.32 33.33
N GLY A 149 -0.86 -12.15 33.48
CA GLY A 149 -2.14 -12.02 32.79
C GLY A 149 -3.22 -11.24 33.56
N TRP A 150 -4.43 -11.24 33.00
CA TRP A 150 -5.66 -10.65 33.57
C TRP A 150 -6.79 -11.68 33.57
N ASP A 151 -7.67 -11.58 34.57
CA ASP A 151 -8.98 -12.26 34.58
C ASP A 151 -10.10 -11.32 34.08
N TYR A 152 -11.37 -11.73 34.21
CA TYR A 152 -12.53 -10.96 33.77
C TYR A 152 -12.76 -9.64 34.53
N THR A 153 -12.31 -9.55 35.77
CA THR A 153 -12.57 -8.46 36.71
C THR A 153 -11.30 -7.65 37.00
N CYS A 154 -11.40 -6.33 36.86
CA CYS A 154 -10.26 -5.43 36.93
C CYS A 154 -10.63 -4.21 37.79
N THR A 155 -10.55 -4.39 39.11
CA THR A 155 -10.93 -3.40 40.13
C THR A 155 -9.77 -2.58 40.69
N GLY A 156 -8.54 -2.78 40.19
CA GLY A 156 -7.34 -2.06 40.62
C GLY A 156 -6.65 -2.60 41.88
N GLY A 157 -7.04 -3.79 42.37
CA GLY A 157 -6.44 -4.44 43.55
C GLY A 157 -5.59 -5.68 43.24
N GLY A 158 -5.18 -5.88 41.98
CA GLY A 158 -4.86 -7.19 41.41
C GLY A 158 -6.13 -7.97 41.04
N GLY A 159 -6.06 -8.77 39.98
CA GLY A 159 -7.16 -9.65 39.58
C GLY A 159 -7.56 -10.63 40.69
N ALA A 160 -8.86 -10.81 40.88
CA ALA A 160 -9.44 -11.65 41.94
C ALA A 160 -9.66 -13.12 41.51
N GLY A 161 -9.41 -13.44 40.24
CA GLY A 161 -9.60 -14.77 39.66
C GLY A 161 -8.35 -15.32 38.97
N GLN A 162 -8.49 -16.48 38.34
CA GLN A 162 -7.44 -17.05 37.50
C GLN A 162 -7.41 -16.32 36.14
N PRO A 163 -6.23 -15.81 35.72
CA PRO A 163 -6.07 -15.22 34.39
C PRO A 163 -6.47 -16.14 33.24
N ASP A 164 -6.69 -15.53 32.07
CA ASP A 164 -6.80 -16.24 30.80
C ASP A 164 -6.27 -15.37 29.65
N ARG A 165 -5.92 -15.99 28.52
CA ARG A 165 -5.33 -15.27 27.37
C ARG A 165 -6.34 -14.42 26.59
N SER A 166 -7.64 -14.61 26.85
CA SER A 166 -8.74 -13.89 26.20
C SER A 166 -8.90 -12.50 26.81
N ASN A 167 -8.91 -12.38 28.14
CA ASN A 167 -8.85 -11.13 28.88
C ASN A 167 -7.46 -10.48 28.77
N THR A 168 -6.38 -11.27 28.90
CA THR A 168 -5.00 -10.77 28.84
C THR A 168 -4.68 -10.05 27.52
N GLN A 169 -5.03 -10.63 26.35
CA GLN A 169 -4.81 -9.94 25.08
C GLN A 169 -5.59 -8.61 24.98
N TYR A 170 -6.79 -8.53 25.57
CA TYR A 170 -7.58 -7.30 25.52
C TYR A 170 -6.97 -6.23 26.41
N ALA A 171 -6.52 -6.57 27.63
CA ALA A 171 -5.75 -5.66 28.47
C ALA A 171 -4.51 -5.11 27.73
N ILE A 172 -3.80 -5.97 26.99
CA ILE A 172 -2.64 -5.60 26.17
C ILE A 172 -3.04 -4.63 25.04
N LEU A 173 -4.16 -4.87 24.34
CA LEU A 173 -4.68 -3.94 23.33
C LEU A 173 -5.08 -2.59 23.94
N GLY A 174 -5.73 -2.58 25.10
CA GLY A 174 -6.06 -1.34 25.83
C GLY A 174 -4.81 -0.56 26.22
N LEU A 175 -3.85 -1.21 26.90
CA LEU A 175 -2.57 -0.60 27.29
C LEU A 175 -1.75 -0.13 26.09
N ARG A 176 -1.81 -0.85 24.95
CA ARG A 176 -1.20 -0.43 23.68
C ARG A 176 -1.77 0.90 23.22
N GLU A 177 -3.09 1.00 23.01
CA GLU A 177 -3.69 2.23 22.50
C GLU A 177 -3.55 3.40 23.49
N ALA A 178 -3.53 3.14 24.80
CA ALA A 178 -3.17 4.15 25.79
C ALA A 178 -1.73 4.67 25.59
N ALA A 179 -0.76 3.78 25.40
CA ALA A 179 0.64 4.15 25.19
C ALA A 179 0.88 4.94 23.90
N TYR A 180 0.22 4.60 22.78
CA TYR A 180 0.27 5.44 21.55
C TYR A 180 -0.45 6.78 21.73
N ALA A 181 -1.42 6.89 22.62
CA ALA A 181 -2.05 8.16 23.02
C ALA A 181 -1.17 9.00 23.99
N GLY A 182 0.04 8.54 24.32
CA GLY A 182 0.97 9.24 25.23
C GLY A 182 0.70 8.99 26.72
N ILE A 183 -0.18 8.06 27.07
CA ILE A 183 -0.40 7.64 28.46
C ILE A 183 0.76 6.71 28.88
N PRO A 184 1.48 7.00 29.98
CA PRO A 184 2.56 6.13 30.43
C PRO A 184 2.03 4.78 30.93
N VAL A 185 2.71 3.71 30.52
CA VAL A 185 2.51 2.33 30.98
C VAL A 185 3.87 1.79 31.45
N ASN A 186 3.92 1.15 32.61
CA ASN A 186 5.18 0.74 33.22
C ASN A 186 5.88 -0.37 32.42
N ARG A 187 7.21 -0.27 32.27
CA ARG A 187 8.06 -1.29 31.61
C ARG A 187 7.87 -2.68 32.24
N GLU A 188 7.71 -2.74 33.55
CA GLU A 188 7.48 -3.98 34.31
C GLU A 188 6.16 -4.68 33.90
N THR A 189 5.12 -3.92 33.56
CA THR A 189 3.85 -4.46 33.05
C THR A 189 4.06 -5.24 31.76
N TRP A 190 4.83 -4.66 30.81
CA TRP A 190 5.22 -5.30 29.55
C TRP A 190 6.16 -6.50 29.76
N GLN A 191 7.10 -6.43 30.70
CA GLN A 191 7.99 -7.55 31.06
C GLN A 191 7.20 -8.75 31.60
N ARG A 192 6.22 -8.52 32.48
CA ARG A 192 5.31 -9.56 32.99
C ARG A 192 4.42 -10.15 31.89
N ILE A 193 3.97 -9.34 30.92
CA ILE A 193 3.24 -9.85 29.75
C ILE A 193 4.13 -10.77 28.91
N ARG A 194 5.37 -10.35 28.60
CA ARG A 194 6.31 -11.18 27.82
C ARG A 194 6.48 -12.55 28.46
N LYS A 195 6.81 -12.55 29.75
CA LYS A 195 7.03 -13.76 30.55
C LYS A 195 5.79 -14.65 30.61
N HIS A 196 4.59 -14.07 30.73
CA HIS A 196 3.33 -14.84 30.72
C HIS A 196 3.14 -15.65 29.43
N PHE A 197 3.39 -15.05 28.26
CA PHE A 197 3.22 -15.78 26.99
C PHE A 197 4.37 -16.76 26.72
N GLU A 198 5.60 -16.45 27.13
CA GLU A 198 6.75 -17.36 27.02
C GLU A 198 6.64 -18.58 27.96
N ASP A 199 6.34 -18.36 29.26
CA ASP A 199 6.28 -19.43 30.27
C ASP A 199 5.09 -20.39 30.06
N PHE A 200 3.97 -19.89 29.54
CA PHE A 200 2.71 -20.64 29.45
C PHE A 200 2.23 -20.89 28.01
N GLN A 201 3.18 -21.12 27.09
CA GLN A 201 2.92 -21.67 25.76
C GLN A 201 2.86 -23.19 25.79
N GLU A 202 1.98 -23.78 24.99
CA GLU A 202 1.83 -25.23 24.93
C GLU A 202 3.02 -25.89 24.18
N ALA A 203 3.22 -27.18 24.44
CA ALA A 203 4.32 -27.95 23.84
C ALA A 203 4.21 -28.07 22.31
N ASP A 204 2.99 -27.98 21.75
CA ASP A 204 2.76 -28.00 20.29
C ASP A 204 3.11 -26.67 19.58
N GLY A 205 3.39 -25.62 20.36
CA GLY A 205 3.70 -24.27 19.90
C GLY A 205 2.51 -23.33 19.83
N GLY A 206 1.29 -23.78 20.11
CA GLY A 206 0.12 -22.92 20.21
C GLY A 206 -0.07 -22.38 21.63
N TRP A 207 -1.19 -21.70 21.84
CA TRP A 207 -1.67 -21.34 23.17
C TRP A 207 -3.11 -21.84 23.38
N ALA A 208 -3.37 -22.36 24.57
CA ALA A 208 -4.70 -22.71 25.06
C ALA A 208 -5.44 -21.47 25.61
N TYR A 209 -6.65 -21.64 26.19
CA TYR A 209 -7.34 -20.54 26.89
C TYR A 209 -6.70 -20.27 28.27
N ARG A 210 -6.54 -21.34 29.05
CA ARG A 210 -5.65 -21.45 30.22
C ARG A 210 -4.65 -22.59 29.98
N ALA A 211 -3.48 -22.52 30.62
CA ALA A 211 -2.41 -23.51 30.43
C ALA A 211 -2.91 -24.95 30.65
N GLY A 212 -2.51 -25.86 29.77
CA GLY A 212 -2.87 -27.29 29.83
C GLY A 212 -4.26 -27.63 29.29
N GLN A 213 -5.00 -26.69 28.70
CA GLN A 213 -6.33 -26.95 28.11
C GLN A 213 -6.29 -27.30 26.61
N GLY A 214 -5.10 -27.30 25.99
CA GLY A 214 -4.92 -27.58 24.56
C GLY A 214 -5.06 -26.32 23.69
N SER A 215 -4.18 -26.21 22.69
CA SER A 215 -4.06 -25.04 21.84
C SER A 215 -5.29 -24.79 20.96
N THR A 216 -5.66 -23.52 20.78
CA THR A 216 -6.74 -23.10 19.87
C THR A 216 -6.28 -21.96 18.96
N GLY A 217 -6.93 -21.79 17.80
CA GLY A 217 -6.56 -20.75 16.85
C GLY A 217 -6.73 -19.36 17.43
N SER A 218 -7.87 -19.06 18.04
CA SER A 218 -8.17 -17.78 18.68
C SER A 218 -7.14 -17.37 19.74
N MET A 219 -6.66 -18.31 20.56
CA MET A 219 -5.65 -18.02 21.58
C MET A 219 -4.23 -18.02 21.01
N THR A 220 -3.96 -18.78 19.93
CA THR A 220 -2.64 -18.78 19.29
C THR A 220 -2.37 -17.47 18.54
N VAL A 221 -3.34 -16.96 17.77
CA VAL A 221 -3.21 -15.63 17.13
C VAL A 221 -3.15 -14.50 18.17
N ALA A 222 -3.76 -14.70 19.34
CA ALA A 222 -3.66 -13.77 20.45
C ALA A 222 -2.27 -13.74 21.08
N GLY A 223 -1.62 -14.90 21.25
CA GLY A 223 -0.23 -14.98 21.73
C GLY A 223 0.75 -14.33 20.75
N ILE A 224 0.60 -14.61 19.46
CA ILE A 224 1.38 -13.95 18.39
C ILE A 224 1.21 -12.43 18.48
N ALA A 225 -0.03 -11.92 18.42
CA ALA A 225 -0.28 -10.48 18.48
C ALA A 225 0.21 -9.84 19.80
N SER A 226 0.13 -10.56 20.92
CA SER A 226 0.59 -10.05 22.22
C SER A 226 2.11 -9.91 22.30
N LEU A 227 2.86 -10.92 21.87
CA LEU A 227 4.33 -10.86 21.81
C LEU A 227 4.81 -9.79 20.82
N GLU A 228 4.16 -9.68 19.65
CA GLU A 228 4.44 -8.62 18.68
C GLU A 228 4.21 -7.21 19.27
N ILE A 229 3.13 -7.00 20.03
CA ILE A 229 2.87 -5.71 20.70
C ILE A 229 3.95 -5.42 21.74
N VAL A 230 4.30 -6.41 22.55
CA VAL A 230 5.31 -6.27 23.61
C VAL A 230 6.69 -5.95 23.03
N ALA A 231 7.04 -6.48 21.86
CA ALA A 231 8.29 -6.20 21.16
C ALA A 231 8.48 -4.71 20.77
N THR A 232 7.39 -3.93 20.70
CA THR A 232 7.42 -2.47 20.48
C THR A 232 7.71 -1.66 21.76
N PHE A 233 7.38 -2.21 22.93
CA PHE A 233 7.56 -1.57 24.24
C PHE A 233 8.75 -2.13 25.05
N LEU A 234 9.35 -3.24 24.59
CA LEU A 234 10.56 -3.83 25.15
C LEU A 234 11.67 -3.93 24.09
N ASN A 235 12.75 -3.19 24.36
CA ASN A 235 14.09 -3.47 23.84
C ASN A 235 15.09 -3.63 25.00
N ASP A 236 16.31 -4.07 24.66
CA ASP A 236 17.41 -4.22 25.62
C ASP A 236 17.78 -2.89 26.29
N GLU A 237 18.31 -2.96 27.52
CA GLU A 237 18.55 -1.77 28.35
C GLU A 237 19.88 -1.07 28.04
N LYS A 238 20.77 -1.74 27.33
CA LYS A 238 22.03 -1.20 26.82
C LYS A 238 22.04 -1.35 25.31
N GLU A 239 21.55 -0.32 24.62
CA GLU A 239 21.47 -0.31 23.15
C GLU A 239 22.71 0.30 22.48
N THR A 240 23.68 0.76 23.28
CA THR A 240 24.92 1.40 22.85
C THR A 240 26.15 0.62 23.30
N ASN A 241 27.18 0.63 22.44
CA ASN A 241 28.54 0.20 22.75
C ASN A 241 29.19 1.14 23.80
N PRO A 242 30.35 0.77 24.38
CA PRO A 242 31.07 1.62 25.35
C PRO A 242 31.52 2.99 24.80
N ASP A 243 31.61 3.16 23.48
CA ASP A 243 31.92 4.42 22.79
C ASP A 243 30.68 5.29 22.51
N GLY A 244 29.49 4.85 22.92
CA GLY A 244 28.21 5.53 22.67
C GLY A 244 27.54 5.20 21.33
N SER A 245 28.20 4.48 20.42
CA SER A 245 27.62 4.07 19.13
C SER A 245 26.50 3.03 19.31
N PRO A 246 25.49 2.94 18.42
CA PRO A 246 24.42 1.96 18.54
C PRO A 246 24.92 0.53 18.28
N ILE A 247 24.45 -0.45 19.06
CA ILE A 247 24.75 -1.87 18.84
C ILE A 247 23.95 -2.39 17.63
N CYS A 248 24.53 -2.36 16.43
CA CYS A 248 23.83 -2.74 15.19
C CYS A 248 24.10 -4.18 14.72
N CYS A 249 25.30 -4.72 14.94
CA CYS A 249 25.79 -5.87 14.17
C CYS A 249 25.64 -7.24 14.86
N GLN A 250 25.00 -7.29 16.03
CA GLN A 250 24.77 -8.55 16.74
C GLN A 250 23.65 -9.36 16.06
N PRO A 251 23.67 -10.71 16.12
CA PRO A 251 22.54 -11.53 15.69
C PRO A 251 21.25 -11.09 16.42
N PRO A 252 20.10 -11.04 15.75
CA PRO A 252 18.84 -10.70 16.37
C PRO A 252 18.50 -11.74 17.45
N ARG A 253 17.89 -11.29 18.55
CA ARG A 253 17.36 -12.21 19.55
C ARG A 253 16.21 -13.01 18.93
N GLN A 254 16.44 -14.31 18.69
CA GLN A 254 15.41 -15.24 18.24
C GLN A 254 14.27 -15.32 19.27
N ASP A 255 13.03 -15.32 18.77
CA ASP A 255 11.83 -15.51 19.59
C ASP A 255 11.22 -16.88 19.29
N ASP A 256 11.71 -17.90 20.00
CA ASP A 256 11.31 -19.30 19.82
C ASP A 256 9.81 -19.51 20.07
N SER A 257 9.18 -18.63 20.84
CA SER A 257 7.75 -18.65 21.12
C SER A 257 6.95 -18.22 19.90
N LEU A 258 7.32 -17.10 19.28
CA LEU A 258 6.72 -16.66 18.01
C LEU A 258 6.96 -17.69 16.89
N GLU A 259 8.18 -18.21 16.72
CA GLU A 259 8.48 -19.17 15.65
C GLU A 259 7.74 -20.50 15.81
N ARG A 260 7.60 -21.02 17.04
CA ARG A 260 6.75 -22.18 17.31
C ARG A 260 5.27 -21.91 17.00
N ALA A 261 4.77 -20.71 17.31
CA ALA A 261 3.40 -20.32 17.01
C ALA A 261 3.12 -20.10 15.52
N PHE A 262 4.08 -19.53 14.76
CA PHE A 262 3.97 -19.41 13.32
C PHE A 262 3.90 -20.79 12.64
N ARG A 263 4.71 -21.77 13.10
CA ARG A 263 4.62 -23.16 12.64
C ARG A 263 3.29 -23.82 13.02
N TRP A 264 2.78 -23.57 14.23
CA TRP A 264 1.45 -24.04 14.66
C TRP A 264 0.35 -23.49 13.73
N MET A 265 0.33 -22.17 13.52
CA MET A 265 -0.63 -21.53 12.62
C MET A 265 -0.50 -22.07 11.19
N GLY A 266 0.70 -22.30 10.68
CA GLY A 266 0.90 -22.88 9.35
C GLY A 266 0.35 -24.30 9.18
N ARG A 267 0.29 -25.10 10.25
CA ARG A 267 -0.30 -26.46 10.24
C ARG A 267 -1.81 -26.48 10.45
N HIS A 268 -2.32 -25.56 11.29
CA HIS A 268 -3.71 -25.55 11.75
C HIS A 268 -4.57 -24.45 11.10
N PHE A 269 -4.04 -23.73 10.11
CA PHE A 269 -4.70 -22.58 9.49
C PHE A 269 -6.11 -22.92 8.98
N SER A 270 -7.04 -21.99 9.21
CA SER A 270 -8.39 -22.01 8.66
C SER A 270 -8.96 -20.60 8.64
N VAL A 271 -9.89 -20.33 7.72
CA VAL A 271 -10.79 -19.16 7.75
C VAL A 271 -12.27 -19.55 7.85
N ASN A 272 -12.56 -20.85 7.97
CA ASN A 272 -13.92 -21.38 7.94
C ASN A 272 -14.42 -21.92 9.29
N ALA A 273 -13.49 -22.24 10.19
CA ALA A 273 -13.70 -22.60 11.58
C ALA A 273 -12.54 -22.05 12.43
N ASN A 274 -12.74 -21.86 13.73
CA ASN A 274 -11.66 -21.54 14.67
C ASN A 274 -10.83 -22.83 14.91
N PRO A 275 -9.52 -22.86 14.59
CA PRO A 275 -8.70 -24.06 14.74
C PRO A 275 -8.79 -24.69 16.14
N LEU A 276 -9.12 -25.99 16.19
CA LEU A 276 -9.31 -26.79 17.41
C LEU A 276 -10.36 -26.25 18.41
N ALA A 277 -11.30 -25.42 17.95
CA ALA A 277 -12.46 -24.96 18.74
C ALA A 277 -13.76 -25.01 17.92
N SER A 278 -14.90 -25.24 18.57
CA SER A 278 -16.19 -25.42 17.88
C SER A 278 -17.00 -24.13 17.68
N ASN A 279 -16.43 -22.98 18.03
CA ASN A 279 -17.08 -21.67 18.07
C ASN A 279 -16.05 -20.51 18.02
N TRP A 280 -16.53 -19.27 18.07
CA TRP A 280 -15.70 -18.06 18.10
C TRP A 280 -14.89 -17.82 16.81
N LEU A 281 -15.51 -18.08 15.65
CA LEU A 281 -14.91 -17.89 14.33
C LEU A 281 -14.63 -16.41 14.04
N LEU A 282 -15.60 -15.50 14.27
CA LEU A 282 -15.41 -14.08 13.96
C LEU A 282 -14.40 -13.43 14.92
N TYR A 283 -14.42 -13.85 16.19
CA TYR A 283 -13.42 -13.48 17.18
C TYR A 283 -12.01 -13.95 16.80
N TYR A 284 -11.86 -15.21 16.37
CA TYR A 284 -10.60 -15.75 15.86
C TYR A 284 -10.12 -15.00 14.62
N LEU A 285 -10.99 -14.74 13.64
CA LEU A 285 -10.63 -13.98 12.43
C LEU A 285 -10.12 -12.58 12.80
N TYR A 286 -10.82 -11.85 13.68
CA TYR A 286 -10.31 -10.56 14.17
C TYR A 286 -8.93 -10.69 14.83
N GLY A 287 -8.66 -11.78 15.57
CA GLY A 287 -7.31 -12.10 16.07
C GLY A 287 -6.29 -12.38 14.97
N LEU A 288 -6.68 -13.10 13.92
CA LEU A 288 -5.84 -13.46 12.77
C LEU A 288 -5.39 -12.21 11.99
N GLU A 289 -6.25 -11.21 11.82
CA GLU A 289 -5.87 -9.90 11.25
C GLU A 289 -4.72 -9.28 12.05
N ARG A 290 -4.85 -9.20 13.38
CA ARG A 290 -3.82 -8.62 14.24
C ARG A 290 -2.51 -9.40 14.14
N ALA A 291 -2.57 -10.73 14.21
CA ALA A 291 -1.39 -11.58 14.11
C ALA A 291 -0.65 -11.39 12.77
N GLY A 292 -1.36 -11.39 11.64
CA GLY A 292 -0.78 -11.18 10.32
C GLY A 292 -0.22 -9.76 10.12
N ARG A 293 -1.00 -8.73 10.47
CA ARG A 293 -0.64 -7.32 10.27
C ARG A 293 0.50 -6.85 11.19
N LEU A 294 0.56 -7.31 12.43
CA LEU A 294 1.60 -6.90 13.38
C LEU A 294 2.95 -7.59 13.12
N SER A 295 2.93 -8.87 12.70
CA SER A 295 4.15 -9.63 12.35
C SER A 295 4.68 -9.36 10.93
N GLY A 296 3.97 -8.57 10.11
CA GLY A 296 4.31 -8.37 8.70
C GLY A 296 4.23 -9.65 7.86
N ARG A 297 3.50 -10.68 8.33
CA ARG A 297 3.34 -11.95 7.60
C ARG A 297 2.07 -11.91 6.75
N ARG A 298 2.25 -11.96 5.43
CA ARG A 298 1.15 -12.18 4.47
C ARG A 298 0.60 -13.61 4.51
N PHE A 299 1.46 -14.58 4.80
CA PHE A 299 1.12 -16.00 4.78
C PHE A 299 1.33 -16.68 6.15
N PHE A 300 0.40 -17.57 6.52
CA PHE A 300 0.61 -18.59 7.54
C PHE A 300 0.64 -19.96 6.83
N GLY A 301 1.80 -20.62 6.81
CA GLY A 301 2.02 -21.72 5.87
C GLY A 301 1.90 -21.19 4.43
N THR A 302 1.02 -21.82 3.64
CA THR A 302 0.72 -21.40 2.26
C THR A 302 -0.49 -20.46 2.13
N HIS A 303 -1.14 -20.10 3.24
CA HIS A 303 -2.45 -19.43 3.21
C HIS A 303 -2.36 -17.90 3.31
N ASP A 304 -2.98 -17.19 2.35
CA ASP A 304 -3.10 -15.72 2.35
C ASP A 304 -4.27 -15.34 3.26
N TRP A 305 -3.96 -15.05 4.53
CA TRP A 305 -4.96 -14.91 5.58
C TRP A 305 -6.01 -13.86 5.26
N TYR A 306 -5.61 -12.79 4.58
CA TYR A 306 -6.51 -11.69 4.24
C TYR A 306 -7.38 -12.03 3.04
N ARG A 307 -6.80 -12.51 1.93
CA ARG A 307 -7.59 -12.86 0.73
C ARG A 307 -8.57 -14.01 1.00
N GLU A 308 -8.16 -15.01 1.77
CA GLU A 308 -9.03 -16.14 2.15
C GLU A 308 -10.11 -15.69 3.13
N GLY A 309 -9.76 -14.96 4.18
CA GLY A 309 -10.70 -14.50 5.20
C GLY A 309 -11.72 -13.49 4.65
N ALA A 310 -11.29 -12.56 3.80
CA ALA A 310 -12.18 -11.57 3.18
C ALA A 310 -13.21 -12.24 2.28
N ARG A 311 -12.80 -13.20 1.42
CA ARG A 311 -13.73 -14.01 0.61
C ARG A 311 -14.69 -14.79 1.51
N GLY A 312 -14.19 -15.39 2.59
CA GLY A 312 -14.99 -16.12 3.58
C GLY A 312 -16.04 -15.26 4.29
N LEU A 313 -15.75 -13.99 4.58
CA LEU A 313 -16.68 -13.04 5.18
C LEU A 313 -17.68 -12.46 4.17
N LEU A 314 -17.25 -12.13 2.94
CA LEU A 314 -18.14 -11.66 1.87
C LEU A 314 -19.21 -12.69 1.52
N GLY A 315 -18.86 -13.98 1.53
CA GLY A 315 -19.81 -15.09 1.36
C GLY A 315 -20.79 -15.25 2.53
N ARG A 316 -20.36 -14.94 3.78
CA ARG A 316 -21.16 -15.07 5.01
C ARG A 316 -22.03 -13.83 5.32
N GLN A 317 -21.86 -12.70 4.65
CA GLN A 317 -22.61 -11.49 4.95
C GLN A 317 -24.12 -11.66 4.63
N SER A 318 -24.98 -11.29 5.59
CA SER A 318 -26.42 -11.24 5.43
C SER A 318 -26.81 -10.38 4.23
N LYS A 319 -27.44 -10.99 3.21
CA LYS A 319 -27.97 -10.28 2.04
C LYS A 319 -29.20 -9.42 2.38
N ARG A 320 -29.84 -9.64 3.53
CA ARG A 320 -31.04 -8.92 3.98
C ARG A 320 -30.72 -7.58 4.63
N ASP A 321 -29.70 -7.54 5.48
CA ASP A 321 -29.42 -6.37 6.34
C ASP A 321 -27.93 -6.03 6.49
N GLY A 322 -27.02 -6.74 5.82
CA GLY A 322 -25.59 -6.43 5.84
C GLY A 322 -24.83 -6.89 7.07
N SER A 323 -25.49 -7.54 8.03
CA SER A 323 -24.86 -8.05 9.25
C SER A 323 -24.00 -9.31 9.03
N TRP A 324 -23.14 -9.60 10.00
CA TRP A 324 -22.50 -10.91 10.16
C TRP A 324 -22.88 -11.53 11.51
N ARG A 325 -22.99 -12.85 11.55
CA ARG A 325 -23.14 -13.67 12.75
C ARG A 325 -22.09 -14.77 12.71
N GLY A 326 -21.55 -15.10 13.89
CA GLY A 326 -20.67 -16.24 14.09
C GLY A 326 -21.41 -17.41 14.73
N ASP A 327 -20.70 -18.54 14.85
CA ASP A 327 -21.27 -19.77 15.38
C ASP A 327 -20.96 -19.93 16.87
N GLY A 328 -22.02 -19.98 17.69
CA GLY A 328 -21.95 -20.11 19.14
C GLY A 328 -21.50 -18.83 19.88
N GLY A 329 -21.46 -18.92 21.20
CA GLY A 329 -21.04 -17.82 22.08
C GLY A 329 -21.85 -16.54 21.89
N MET A 330 -21.19 -15.40 22.12
CA MET A 330 -21.79 -14.07 21.97
C MET A 330 -21.77 -13.56 20.52
N GLU A 331 -20.92 -14.10 19.65
CA GLU A 331 -20.81 -13.64 18.25
C GLU A 331 -21.98 -14.08 17.34
N ASN A 332 -22.87 -14.95 17.82
CA ASN A 332 -24.17 -15.22 17.20
C ASN A 332 -25.10 -14.00 17.25
N ASP A 333 -24.89 -13.06 18.19
CA ASP A 333 -25.53 -11.75 18.10
C ASP A 333 -24.79 -10.89 17.04
N PRO A 334 -25.48 -10.43 15.98
CA PRO A 334 -24.88 -9.62 14.93
C PRO A 334 -24.39 -8.25 15.39
N ILE A 335 -24.82 -7.74 16.55
CA ILE A 335 -24.26 -6.54 17.19
C ILE A 335 -22.83 -6.79 17.69
N ILE A 336 -22.44 -8.06 17.91
CA ILE A 336 -21.08 -8.46 18.29
C ILE A 336 -20.33 -9.07 17.09
N GLY A 337 -21.01 -9.86 16.25
CA GLY A 337 -20.43 -10.44 15.04
C GLY A 337 -20.05 -9.39 13.97
N THR A 338 -20.91 -8.39 13.73
CA THR A 338 -20.66 -7.37 12.69
C THR A 338 -19.43 -6.51 12.97
N PRO A 339 -19.19 -5.99 14.19
CA PRO A 339 -17.95 -5.26 14.50
C PRO A 339 -16.68 -6.09 14.28
N LEU A 340 -16.69 -7.38 14.65
CA LEU A 340 -15.52 -8.27 14.48
C LEU A 340 -15.20 -8.47 12.99
N ALA A 341 -16.21 -8.70 12.16
CA ALA A 341 -16.06 -8.80 10.72
C ALA A 341 -15.61 -7.47 10.07
N LEU A 342 -16.16 -6.33 10.51
CA LEU A 342 -15.74 -5.00 10.05
C LEU A 342 -14.27 -4.71 10.38
N LEU A 343 -13.82 -5.06 11.59
CA LEU A 343 -12.44 -4.85 12.02
C LEU A 343 -11.47 -5.71 11.20
N PHE A 344 -11.80 -6.98 10.94
CA PHE A 344 -11.02 -7.83 10.04
C PHE A 344 -10.91 -7.24 8.63
N LEU A 345 -12.06 -6.93 8.01
CA LEU A 345 -12.12 -6.48 6.62
C LEU A 345 -11.39 -5.14 6.43
N SER A 346 -11.62 -4.17 7.33
CA SER A 346 -11.09 -2.81 7.20
C SER A 346 -9.61 -2.74 7.53
N LYS A 347 -9.15 -3.32 8.65
CA LYS A 347 -7.73 -3.29 9.02
C LYS A 347 -6.88 -4.18 8.13
N GLY A 348 -7.44 -5.29 7.64
CA GLY A 348 -6.77 -6.16 6.68
C GLY A 348 -6.60 -5.52 5.29
N LEU A 349 -7.47 -4.58 4.90
CA LEU A 349 -7.41 -3.82 3.64
C LEU A 349 -6.36 -2.69 3.65
N ALA A 350 -5.74 -2.40 4.81
CA ALA A 350 -4.77 -1.31 4.95
C ALA A 350 -3.65 -1.38 3.89
N PRO A 351 -3.30 -0.25 3.24
CA PRO A 351 -2.22 -0.19 2.24
C PRO A 351 -0.90 -0.77 2.73
N VAL A 352 -0.27 -1.61 1.91
CA VAL A 352 1.08 -2.12 2.17
C VAL A 352 2.08 -1.10 1.64
N LEU A 353 2.81 -0.45 2.54
CA LEU A 353 3.72 0.65 2.22
C LEU A 353 5.10 0.15 1.77
N ILE A 354 5.59 -0.91 2.41
CA ILE A 354 6.93 -1.47 2.21
C ILE A 354 6.85 -3.00 2.22
N ASN A 355 7.43 -3.61 1.19
CA ASN A 355 7.80 -5.02 1.12
C ASN A 355 9.27 -5.12 1.59
N LYS A 356 9.53 -5.70 2.77
CA LYS A 356 10.91 -6.05 3.18
C LYS A 356 11.33 -7.29 2.40
N LEU A 357 12.40 -7.18 1.61
CA LEU A 357 12.81 -8.27 0.72
C LEU A 357 13.53 -9.37 1.52
N LYS A 358 13.03 -10.60 1.43
CA LYS A 358 13.65 -11.80 1.99
C LYS A 358 14.37 -12.55 0.88
N PHE A 359 15.69 -12.64 1.00
CA PHE A 359 16.62 -13.22 0.02
C PHE A 359 17.78 -13.89 0.75
N GLY A 360 18.51 -14.76 0.04
CA GLY A 360 19.67 -15.48 0.55
C GLY A 360 19.51 -17.00 0.48
N PRO A 361 20.60 -17.75 0.74
CA PRO A 361 20.60 -19.21 0.66
C PRO A 361 19.60 -19.84 1.62
N ARG A 362 18.88 -20.88 1.18
CA ARG A 362 17.85 -21.56 1.96
C ARG A 362 18.42 -22.67 2.82
N ASP A 363 17.77 -22.91 3.94
CA ASP A 363 18.05 -24.07 4.80
C ASP A 363 17.69 -25.37 4.04
N PRO A 364 18.61 -26.34 3.90
CA PRO A 364 18.35 -27.59 3.19
C PRO A 364 17.17 -28.40 3.76
N ASP A 365 16.94 -28.32 5.07
CA ASP A 365 15.88 -29.05 5.77
C ASP A 365 14.58 -28.22 5.89
N ASN A 366 14.63 -26.92 5.57
CA ASN A 366 13.50 -26.00 5.66
C ASN A 366 13.55 -24.87 4.62
N SER A 367 12.93 -25.07 3.44
CA SER A 367 12.87 -24.07 2.36
C SER A 367 12.22 -22.72 2.75
N GLU A 368 11.45 -22.67 3.83
CA GLU A 368 10.89 -21.42 4.37
C GLU A 368 11.93 -20.57 5.11
N GLN A 369 13.08 -21.14 5.47
CA GLN A 369 14.12 -20.47 6.25
C GLN A 369 15.29 -20.07 5.35
N VAL A 370 15.78 -18.84 5.55
CA VAL A 370 17.06 -18.39 5.00
C VAL A 370 18.13 -18.70 6.03
N LEU A 371 19.31 -19.13 5.59
CA LEU A 371 20.45 -19.40 6.45
C LEU A 371 21.03 -18.08 6.98
N GLY A 372 21.01 -17.93 8.31
CA GLY A 372 21.45 -16.71 8.98
C GLY A 372 20.55 -15.49 8.75
N ASP A 373 20.97 -14.35 9.29
CA ASP A 373 20.17 -13.14 9.38
C ASP A 373 20.40 -12.15 8.21
N ILE A 374 20.86 -12.67 7.06
CA ILE A 374 21.40 -11.92 5.92
C ILE A 374 20.46 -10.78 5.45
N TRP A 375 19.15 -11.03 5.44
CA TRP A 375 18.12 -10.06 5.03
C TRP A 375 17.36 -9.42 6.21
N ASN A 376 17.57 -9.90 7.44
CA ASN A 376 16.70 -9.59 8.59
C ASN A 376 17.44 -9.39 9.92
N ARG A 377 18.69 -8.91 9.89
CA ARG A 377 19.48 -8.53 11.09
C ARG A 377 18.71 -7.65 12.07
N HIS A 378 17.84 -6.80 11.54
CA HIS A 378 17.03 -5.82 12.27
C HIS A 378 15.54 -6.13 12.06
N PRO A 379 14.94 -7.09 12.80
CA PRO A 379 13.60 -7.60 12.49
C PRO A 379 12.45 -6.60 12.72
N LYS A 380 12.67 -5.52 13.48
CA LYS A 380 11.66 -4.50 13.79
C LYS A 380 11.78 -3.24 12.93
N ASP A 381 12.75 -3.16 12.03
CA ASP A 381 13.12 -1.94 11.28
C ASP A 381 11.95 -1.29 10.50
N VAL A 382 11.47 -1.93 9.45
CA VAL A 382 10.39 -1.48 8.57
C VAL A 382 9.10 -1.37 9.36
N ARG A 383 8.87 -2.27 10.32
CA ARG A 383 7.71 -2.20 11.23
C ARG A 383 7.69 -0.88 11.98
N ASN A 384 8.77 -0.52 12.66
CA ASN A 384 8.88 0.68 13.45
C ASN A 384 8.79 1.96 12.61
N LEU A 385 9.31 1.94 11.38
CA LEU A 385 9.15 3.03 10.42
C LEU A 385 7.69 3.20 9.99
N VAL A 386 7.00 2.13 9.55
CA VAL A 386 5.62 2.19 9.05
C VAL A 386 4.62 2.48 10.18
N GLU A 387 4.84 1.95 11.37
CA GLU A 387 4.07 2.34 12.57
C GLU A 387 4.26 3.82 12.89
N HIS A 388 5.47 4.37 12.75
CA HIS A 388 5.69 5.82 12.93
C HIS A 388 4.97 6.64 11.86
N ILE A 389 5.07 6.27 10.58
CA ILE A 389 4.39 6.99 9.47
C ILE A 389 2.86 7.01 9.69
N SER A 390 2.28 5.91 10.19
CA SER A 390 0.84 5.82 10.51
C SER A 390 0.38 6.82 11.61
N THR A 391 1.31 7.39 12.39
CA THR A 391 1.00 8.44 13.39
C THR A 391 1.03 9.86 12.81
N LEU A 392 1.50 10.06 11.58
CA LEU A 392 1.69 11.38 11.00
C LEU A 392 0.37 11.96 10.43
N PRO A 393 0.05 13.26 10.67
CA PRO A 393 -1.26 13.81 10.31
C PRO A 393 -1.63 13.82 8.82
N LYS A 394 -0.63 13.80 7.92
CA LYS A 394 -0.82 13.87 6.46
C LYS A 394 -0.93 12.49 5.79
N TRP A 395 -0.95 11.41 6.57
CA TRP A 395 -0.87 10.04 6.08
C TRP A 395 -2.16 9.26 6.44
N PRO A 396 -2.48 8.18 5.69
CA PRO A 396 -3.56 7.27 6.09
C PRO A 396 -3.35 6.77 7.53
N SER A 397 -4.45 6.70 8.29
CA SER A 397 -4.44 6.40 9.74
C SER A 397 -3.92 5.01 10.10
N LEU A 398 -3.87 4.09 9.14
CA LEU A 398 -3.33 2.75 9.29
C LEU A 398 -2.62 2.35 7.99
N LEU A 399 -1.31 2.14 8.09
CA LEU A 399 -0.47 1.56 7.04
C LEU A 399 0.10 0.23 7.55
N THR A 400 0.48 -0.65 6.62
CA THR A 400 1.14 -1.90 6.95
C THR A 400 2.37 -2.13 6.09
N TRP A 401 3.12 -3.16 6.44
CA TRP A 401 4.32 -3.63 5.78
C TRP A 401 4.23 -5.16 5.72
N GLN A 402 5.01 -5.79 4.86
CA GLN A 402 5.12 -7.24 4.87
C GLN A 402 6.49 -7.72 4.45
N THR A 403 6.82 -8.95 4.80
CA THR A 403 7.97 -9.65 4.20
C THR A 403 7.57 -10.22 2.83
N LEU A 404 8.40 -9.97 1.83
CA LEU A 404 8.27 -10.54 0.48
C LEU A 404 9.39 -11.59 0.27
N ASP A 405 9.01 -12.85 0.15
CA ASP A 405 9.95 -13.95 -0.14
C ASP A 405 10.33 -13.94 -1.63
N PHE A 406 11.57 -13.56 -1.93
CA PHE A 406 11.96 -13.23 -3.31
C PHE A 406 12.07 -14.47 -4.20
N ASP A 407 12.70 -15.53 -3.70
CA ASP A 407 12.80 -16.81 -4.43
C ASP A 407 11.40 -17.36 -4.78
N LYS A 408 10.41 -17.21 -3.89
CA LYS A 408 9.02 -17.60 -4.17
C LYS A 408 8.36 -16.73 -5.24
N ALA A 409 8.48 -15.40 -5.14
CA ALA A 409 7.93 -14.50 -6.15
C ALA A 409 8.52 -14.78 -7.55
N VAL A 410 9.83 -15.05 -7.63
CA VAL A 410 10.52 -15.43 -8.87
C VAL A 410 10.14 -16.83 -9.33
N ALA A 411 10.05 -17.83 -8.44
CA ALA A 411 9.66 -19.19 -8.80
C ALA A 411 8.23 -19.24 -9.38
N ASN A 412 7.30 -18.48 -8.79
CA ASN A 412 5.90 -18.35 -9.22
C ASN A 412 5.72 -17.44 -10.46
N ASP A 413 6.80 -16.84 -10.98
CA ASP A 413 6.80 -15.82 -12.03
C ASP A 413 5.92 -14.57 -11.73
N SER A 414 5.71 -14.29 -10.44
CA SER A 414 4.62 -13.46 -9.94
C SER A 414 5.07 -12.05 -9.59
N LEU A 415 5.32 -11.22 -10.61
CA LEU A 415 5.67 -9.80 -10.46
C LEU A 415 4.61 -9.03 -9.62
N GLN A 416 3.35 -9.45 -9.71
CA GLN A 416 2.24 -8.86 -8.96
C GLN A 416 2.38 -8.99 -7.45
N GLU A 417 3.16 -9.95 -6.93
CA GLU A 417 3.48 -10.04 -5.49
C GLU A 417 4.46 -8.94 -5.06
N MET A 418 5.40 -8.58 -5.93
CA MET A 418 6.33 -7.48 -5.72
C MET A 418 5.60 -6.13 -5.73
N MET A 419 4.67 -5.95 -6.68
CA MET A 419 3.89 -4.71 -6.84
C MET A 419 2.80 -4.49 -5.77
N GLN A 420 2.64 -5.39 -4.78
CA GLN A 420 1.71 -5.16 -3.67
C GLN A 420 2.11 -4.00 -2.75
N ALA A 421 3.38 -3.60 -2.78
CA ALA A 421 3.88 -2.41 -2.11
C ALA A 421 4.70 -1.56 -3.11
N PRO A 422 4.65 -0.22 -3.01
CA PRO A 422 5.41 0.66 -3.90
C PRO A 422 6.92 0.63 -3.64
N ILE A 423 7.37 0.09 -2.51
CA ILE A 423 8.76 0.07 -2.07
C ILE A 423 9.20 -1.35 -1.72
N LEU A 424 10.29 -1.82 -2.33
CA LEU A 424 11.12 -2.90 -1.82
C LEU A 424 12.19 -2.31 -0.89
N PHE A 425 12.19 -2.70 0.38
CA PHE A 425 13.28 -2.37 1.29
C PHE A 425 14.32 -3.49 1.33
N ILE A 426 15.59 -3.14 1.15
CA ILE A 426 16.72 -4.07 1.11
C ILE A 426 17.80 -3.59 2.09
N THR A 427 18.23 -4.47 2.98
CA THR A 427 19.41 -4.27 3.83
C THR A 427 20.12 -5.61 4.03
N SER A 428 21.45 -5.57 4.12
CA SER A 428 22.30 -6.73 4.43
C SER A 428 23.69 -6.27 4.84
N ASP A 429 24.43 -7.17 5.48
CA ASP A 429 25.87 -7.05 5.68
C ASP A 429 26.72 -7.83 4.64
N GLU A 430 26.09 -8.53 3.69
CA GLU A 430 26.75 -9.31 2.63
C GLU A 430 26.71 -8.65 1.23
N ASP A 431 27.47 -9.22 0.28
CA ASP A 431 27.44 -8.80 -1.14
C ASP A 431 26.09 -9.19 -1.79
N LEU A 432 25.22 -8.20 -1.95
CA LEU A 432 23.88 -8.33 -2.53
C LEU A 432 23.88 -8.91 -3.96
N SER A 433 24.88 -8.60 -4.79
CA SER A 433 24.94 -9.08 -6.18
C SER A 433 25.26 -10.57 -6.22
N SER A 434 26.14 -11.04 -5.34
CA SER A 434 26.48 -12.47 -5.21
C SER A 434 25.28 -13.34 -4.79
N LEU A 435 24.32 -12.75 -4.08
CA LEU A 435 23.10 -13.41 -3.60
C LEU A 435 21.96 -13.43 -4.65
N MET A 436 22.16 -12.85 -5.84
CA MET A 436 21.13 -12.74 -6.88
C MET A 436 21.56 -13.39 -8.21
N SER A 437 20.83 -14.44 -8.61
CA SER A 437 20.89 -15.00 -9.97
C SER A 437 20.31 -14.04 -11.01
N ASP A 438 20.62 -14.21 -12.28
CA ASP A 438 20.14 -13.31 -13.35
C ASP A 438 18.60 -13.24 -13.45
N ARG A 439 17.88 -14.33 -13.14
CA ARG A 439 16.40 -14.31 -13.07
C ARG A 439 15.86 -13.37 -11.98
N HIS A 440 16.57 -13.23 -10.85
CA HIS A 440 16.21 -12.28 -9.80
C HIS A 440 16.44 -10.83 -10.28
N ILE A 441 17.54 -10.57 -10.99
CA ILE A 441 17.84 -9.25 -11.53
C ILE A 441 16.84 -8.83 -12.60
N GLU A 442 16.42 -9.75 -13.47
CA GLU A 442 15.36 -9.48 -14.43
C GLU A 442 14.03 -9.14 -13.74
N PHE A 443 13.71 -9.81 -12.62
CA PHE A 443 12.54 -9.47 -11.81
C PHE A 443 12.64 -8.08 -11.16
N LEU A 444 13.82 -7.69 -10.64
CA LEU A 444 14.04 -6.33 -10.15
C LEU A 444 13.93 -5.29 -11.28
N ARG A 445 14.47 -5.58 -12.48
CA ARG A 445 14.37 -4.72 -13.66
C ARG A 445 12.90 -4.50 -14.04
N ARG A 446 12.12 -5.57 -14.17
CA ARG A 446 10.67 -5.50 -14.45
C ARG A 446 9.91 -4.71 -13.37
N TYR A 447 10.22 -4.94 -12.10
CA TYR A 447 9.64 -4.19 -10.97
C TYR A 447 9.91 -2.68 -11.06
N LEU A 448 11.14 -2.28 -11.39
CA LEU A 448 11.50 -0.87 -11.58
C LEU A 448 10.83 -0.25 -12.83
N ILE A 449 10.67 -1.02 -13.91
CA ILE A 449 9.97 -0.57 -15.14
C ILE A 449 8.47 -0.35 -14.89
N GLU A 450 7.82 -1.21 -14.11
CA GLU A 450 6.40 -1.07 -13.76
C GLU A 450 6.10 0.03 -12.72
N GLY A 451 7.12 0.78 -12.29
CA GLY A 451 6.98 1.93 -11.38
C GLY A 451 7.37 1.65 -9.93
N GLY A 452 7.78 0.43 -9.60
CA GLY A 452 8.28 0.05 -8.28
C GLY A 452 9.55 0.80 -7.89
N PHE A 453 9.86 0.85 -6.59
CA PHE A 453 11.01 1.57 -6.04
C PHE A 453 11.84 0.69 -5.11
N ILE A 454 13.17 0.81 -5.16
CA ILE A 454 14.07 0.12 -4.23
C ILE A 454 14.63 1.14 -3.23
N PHE A 455 14.41 0.90 -1.94
CA PHE A 455 15.10 1.61 -0.87
C PHE A 455 16.14 0.68 -0.24
N ALA A 456 17.41 0.97 -0.46
CA ALA A 456 18.52 0.25 0.14
C ALA A 456 19.10 1.00 1.35
N ALA A 457 19.48 0.28 2.40
CA ALA A 457 20.24 0.83 3.52
C ALA A 457 21.37 -0.13 3.92
N ARG A 458 22.57 0.41 4.18
CA ARG A 458 23.76 -0.39 4.51
C ARG A 458 23.59 -1.09 5.86
N GLY A 459 23.59 -2.42 5.86
CA GLY A 459 23.61 -3.19 7.10
C GLY A 459 25.01 -3.26 7.71
N CYS A 460 25.11 -3.09 9.02
CA CYS A 460 26.29 -3.38 9.83
C CYS A 460 27.60 -2.67 9.40
N GLN A 461 27.50 -1.48 8.79
CA GLN A 461 28.65 -0.75 8.20
C GLN A 461 29.39 -1.52 7.09
N SER A 462 28.73 -2.49 6.43
CA SER A 462 29.36 -3.35 5.43
C SER A 462 29.68 -2.62 4.12
N SER A 463 30.97 -2.47 3.83
CA SER A 463 31.45 -2.02 2.51
C SER A 463 31.19 -3.06 1.40
N ARG A 464 30.99 -4.34 1.75
CA ARG A 464 30.62 -5.39 0.77
C ARG A 464 29.22 -5.17 0.23
N PHE A 465 28.28 -4.73 1.08
CA PHE A 465 26.92 -4.42 0.64
C PHE A 465 26.90 -3.28 -0.39
N GLU A 466 27.69 -2.23 -0.15
CA GLU A 466 27.80 -1.07 -1.03
C GLU A 466 28.39 -1.45 -2.41
N ALA A 467 29.51 -2.20 -2.42
CA ALA A 467 30.10 -2.73 -3.66
C ALA A 467 29.17 -3.73 -4.37
N GLY A 468 28.43 -4.55 -3.62
CA GLY A 468 27.40 -5.45 -4.13
C GLY A 468 26.21 -4.71 -4.74
N LEU A 469 25.80 -3.58 -4.15
CA LEU A 469 24.74 -2.74 -4.70
C LEU A 469 25.18 -2.05 -6.01
N GLU A 470 26.40 -1.52 -6.08
CA GLU A 470 26.96 -1.01 -7.35
C GLU A 470 27.00 -2.11 -8.43
N SER A 471 27.44 -3.31 -8.06
CA SER A 471 27.48 -4.49 -8.95
C SER A 471 26.08 -4.88 -9.44
N LEU A 472 25.08 -4.84 -8.55
CA LEU A 472 23.68 -5.06 -8.90
C LEU A 472 23.17 -3.99 -9.88
N VAL A 473 23.47 -2.71 -9.66
CA VAL A 473 23.07 -1.61 -10.57
C VAL A 473 23.71 -1.78 -11.95
N ARG A 474 24.99 -2.16 -12.03
CA ARG A 474 25.65 -2.48 -13.31
C ARG A 474 25.01 -3.68 -14.03
N ARG A 475 24.52 -4.69 -13.29
CA ARG A 475 23.79 -5.85 -13.88
C ARG A 475 22.35 -5.50 -14.28
N LEU A 476 21.70 -4.56 -13.58
CA LEU A 476 20.40 -3.99 -13.98
C LEU A 476 20.50 -3.15 -15.25
N TYR A 477 21.58 -2.38 -15.41
CA TYR A 477 21.80 -1.45 -16.53
C TYR A 477 23.18 -1.67 -17.20
N PRO A 478 23.35 -2.81 -17.91
CA PRO A 478 24.65 -3.22 -18.48
C PRO A 478 25.13 -2.33 -19.64
N ASP A 479 24.25 -1.50 -20.20
CA ASP A 479 24.57 -0.47 -21.19
C ASP A 479 25.14 0.82 -20.57
N GLY A 480 25.19 0.91 -19.24
CA GLY A 480 25.61 2.12 -18.52
C GLY A 480 24.57 3.25 -18.52
N SER A 481 23.32 2.97 -18.89
CA SER A 481 22.23 3.96 -18.93
C SER A 481 21.89 4.55 -17.54
N ALA A 482 22.20 3.83 -16.47
CA ALA A 482 22.02 4.28 -15.10
C ALA A 482 23.19 3.83 -14.19
N SER A 483 23.46 4.62 -13.15
CA SER A 483 24.51 4.35 -12.15
C SER A 483 24.12 4.91 -10.78
N LEU A 484 24.72 4.39 -9.71
CA LEU A 484 24.50 4.87 -8.34
C LEU A 484 25.38 6.11 -8.09
N LEU A 485 24.75 7.26 -7.84
CA LEU A 485 25.43 8.55 -7.68
C LEU A 485 24.88 9.30 -6.45
N PRO A 486 25.67 10.19 -5.81
CA PRO A 486 25.17 11.10 -4.77
C PRO A 486 23.99 11.93 -5.30
N LEU A 487 22.92 12.02 -4.52
CA LEU A 487 21.77 12.84 -4.89
C LEU A 487 22.13 14.33 -4.77
N PRO A 488 21.74 15.18 -5.75
CA PRO A 488 22.02 16.61 -5.69
C PRO A 488 21.30 17.25 -4.49
N GLU A 489 21.87 18.31 -3.93
CA GLU A 489 21.31 19.02 -2.76
C GLU A 489 19.87 19.50 -2.98
N THR A 490 19.50 19.79 -4.23
CA THR A 490 18.17 20.22 -4.66
C THR A 490 17.16 19.06 -4.80
N HIS A 491 17.57 17.81 -4.58
CA HIS A 491 16.71 16.63 -4.79
C HIS A 491 15.47 16.68 -3.89
N PRO A 492 14.26 16.43 -4.43
CA PRO A 492 13.00 16.52 -3.68
C PRO A 492 12.96 15.67 -2.39
N VAL A 493 13.72 14.58 -2.30
CA VAL A 493 13.77 13.72 -1.12
C VAL A 493 14.18 14.49 0.14
N TYR A 494 15.07 15.49 0.04
CA TYR A 494 15.54 16.25 1.20
C TYR A 494 14.48 17.21 1.79
N ARG A 495 13.34 17.39 1.12
CA ARG A 495 12.23 18.25 1.55
C ARG A 495 10.85 17.60 1.43
N SER A 496 10.76 16.28 1.29
CA SER A 496 9.49 15.60 1.01
C SER A 496 8.50 15.56 2.19
N GLU A 497 8.96 15.43 3.44
CA GLU A 497 8.11 15.63 4.64
C GLU A 497 8.77 16.55 5.68
N TYR A 498 10.04 16.27 5.98
CA TYR A 498 10.91 17.08 6.81
C TYR A 498 11.94 17.79 5.94
N LEU A 499 12.49 18.90 6.44
CA LEU A 499 13.72 19.47 5.87
C LEU A 499 14.92 18.67 6.40
N LEU A 500 15.70 18.10 5.49
CA LEU A 500 16.94 17.38 5.75
C LEU A 500 18.09 18.16 5.14
N ASP A 501 19.21 18.23 5.84
CA ASP A 501 20.44 18.87 5.35
C ASP A 501 21.25 17.87 4.49
N PRO A 502 21.37 18.08 3.16
CA PRO A 502 22.12 17.18 2.29
C PRO A 502 23.61 17.08 2.63
N ALA A 503 24.20 18.12 3.24
CA ALA A 503 25.61 18.11 3.64
C ALA A 503 25.88 17.12 4.78
N THR A 504 24.85 16.75 5.55
CA THR A 504 24.97 15.70 6.58
C THR A 504 24.34 14.39 6.13
N VAL A 505 23.24 14.43 5.35
CA VAL A 505 22.45 13.26 4.95
C VAL A 505 22.88 12.83 3.54
N ALA A 506 23.96 12.06 3.45
CA ALA A 506 24.54 11.64 2.18
C ALA A 506 23.75 10.50 1.49
N LEU A 507 22.59 10.80 0.89
CA LEU A 507 21.85 9.83 0.08
C LEU A 507 22.45 9.69 -1.32
N GLN A 508 22.45 8.47 -1.84
CA GLN A 508 22.74 8.18 -3.24
C GLN A 508 21.47 7.65 -3.92
N GLY A 509 21.42 7.68 -5.25
CA GLY A 509 20.34 7.08 -6.00
C GLY A 509 20.68 6.75 -7.45
N VAL A 510 19.73 6.07 -8.10
CA VAL A 510 19.79 5.66 -9.50
C VAL A 510 18.57 6.23 -10.21
N ASP A 511 18.82 7.07 -11.20
CA ASP A 511 17.76 7.62 -12.06
C ASP A 511 17.39 6.61 -13.15
N VAL A 512 16.09 6.37 -13.32
CA VAL A 512 15.51 5.46 -14.31
C VAL A 512 14.40 6.23 -15.02
N GLY A 513 14.67 6.65 -16.26
CA GLY A 513 13.80 7.55 -17.00
C GLY A 513 13.64 8.90 -16.28
N CYS A 514 12.40 9.24 -15.93
CA CYS A 514 12.01 10.52 -15.34
C CYS A 514 12.21 10.65 -13.82
N ARG A 515 12.65 9.60 -13.13
CA ARG A 515 12.64 9.53 -11.65
C ARG A 515 13.87 8.84 -11.08
N THR A 516 14.21 9.18 -9.85
CA THR A 516 15.09 8.35 -9.01
C THR A 516 14.30 7.13 -8.57
N ALA A 517 14.65 5.94 -9.08
CA ALA A 517 13.90 4.70 -8.84
C ALA A 517 14.57 3.79 -7.80
N ILE A 518 15.83 4.05 -7.47
CA ILE A 518 16.56 3.45 -6.36
C ILE A 518 17.12 4.58 -5.51
N ILE A 519 16.92 4.54 -4.19
CA ILE A 519 17.68 5.37 -3.23
C ILE A 519 18.44 4.44 -2.28
N TYR A 520 19.69 4.80 -2.01
CA TYR A 520 20.57 4.14 -1.05
C TYR A 520 20.97 5.10 0.07
N SER A 521 20.95 4.60 1.30
CA SER A 521 21.55 5.26 2.45
C SER A 521 22.79 4.49 2.93
N PRO A 522 23.97 5.16 2.98
CA PRO A 522 25.16 4.62 3.64
C PRO A 522 25.01 4.50 5.17
N ASP A 523 24.06 5.23 5.78
CA ASP A 523 23.74 5.09 7.18
C ASP A 523 22.98 3.76 7.42
N ASP A 524 23.25 3.08 8.54
CA ASP A 524 22.49 1.89 8.97
C ASP A 524 21.14 2.30 9.55
N LEU A 525 20.24 2.71 8.65
CA LEU A 525 18.89 3.13 8.99
C LEU A 525 18.06 1.99 9.59
N ALA A 526 18.30 0.75 9.15
CA ALA A 526 17.61 -0.44 9.64
C ALA A 526 17.86 -0.66 11.14
N CYS A 527 19.12 -0.62 11.57
CA CYS A 527 19.51 -0.68 12.98
C CYS A 527 18.83 0.41 13.82
N LEU A 528 18.80 1.65 13.31
CA LEU A 528 18.21 2.77 14.03
C LEU A 528 16.68 2.68 14.09
N TRP A 529 16.01 2.22 13.03
CA TRP A 529 14.56 2.00 13.11
C TRP A 529 14.20 0.85 14.05
N ASP A 530 14.97 -0.25 14.08
CA ASP A 530 14.73 -1.39 14.97
C ASP A 530 14.80 -1.01 16.47
N LYS A 531 15.74 -0.12 16.82
CA LYS A 531 15.89 0.44 18.18
C LYS A 531 14.80 1.42 18.59
N ARG A 532 13.93 1.88 17.67
CA ARG A 532 12.81 2.76 18.01
C ARG A 532 11.91 2.06 19.04
N MET A 533 11.54 2.80 20.08
CA MET A 533 10.47 2.43 21.00
C MET A 533 9.39 3.51 20.95
N VAL A 534 8.12 3.15 21.20
CA VAL A 534 7.02 4.14 21.27
C VAL A 534 7.17 5.05 22.50
N ILE A 535 7.71 4.50 23.59
CA ILE A 535 8.10 5.25 24.79
C ILE A 535 9.58 5.00 25.03
N ASP A 536 10.40 6.06 25.01
CA ASP A 536 11.82 5.98 25.35
C ASP A 536 12.03 5.53 26.80
N PRO A 537 12.99 4.63 27.10
CA PRO A 537 13.38 4.38 28.48
C PRO A 537 14.08 5.63 29.06
N PRO A 538 13.88 5.96 30.36
CA PRO A 538 14.37 7.21 30.96
C PRO A 538 15.87 7.47 30.79
N GLY A 539 16.69 6.41 30.77
CA GLY A 539 18.15 6.50 30.64
C GLY A 539 18.71 6.46 29.22
N ARG A 540 17.89 6.49 28.16
CA ARG A 540 18.38 6.41 26.77
C ARG A 540 19.25 7.65 26.42
N PRO A 541 20.49 7.48 25.91
CA PRO A 541 21.39 8.60 25.58
C PRO A 541 20.79 9.59 24.58
N VAL A 542 21.10 10.89 24.76
CA VAL A 542 20.58 11.98 23.90
C VAL A 542 21.06 11.85 22.45
N ASP A 543 22.31 11.44 22.24
CA ASP A 543 22.88 11.27 20.90
C ASP A 543 22.20 10.13 20.15
N LEU A 544 21.89 9.01 20.85
CA LEU A 544 21.10 7.93 20.28
C LEU A 544 19.68 8.42 19.92
N LYS A 545 18.99 9.15 20.81
CA LYS A 545 17.66 9.73 20.48
C LYS A 545 17.70 10.62 19.23
N THR A 546 18.75 11.42 19.10
CA THR A 546 18.98 12.30 17.95
C THR A 546 19.20 11.48 16.67
N ALA A 547 20.02 10.42 16.73
CA ALA A 547 20.24 9.50 15.62
C ALA A 547 18.98 8.74 15.21
N LEU A 548 18.20 8.23 16.17
CA LEU A 548 16.91 7.56 15.92
C LEU A 548 15.93 8.50 15.22
N LEU A 549 15.76 9.73 15.72
CA LEU A 549 14.87 10.72 15.11
C LEU A 549 15.34 11.10 13.70
N ARG A 550 16.65 11.28 13.49
CA ARG A 550 17.24 11.57 12.18
C ARG A 550 16.98 10.44 11.18
N ALA A 551 17.24 9.19 11.56
CA ALA A 551 16.99 8.03 10.71
C ALA A 551 15.51 7.87 10.35
N LEU A 552 14.59 8.11 11.31
CA LEU A 552 13.15 8.11 11.05
C LEU A 552 12.77 9.20 10.04
N ARG A 553 13.27 10.43 10.19
CA ARG A 553 13.00 11.52 9.23
C ARG A 553 13.52 11.20 7.82
N ILE A 554 14.69 10.57 7.70
CA ILE A 554 15.23 10.09 6.41
C ILE A 554 14.27 9.07 5.79
N GLY A 555 13.87 8.04 6.57
CA GLY A 555 12.92 7.03 6.11
C GLY A 555 11.58 7.61 5.66
N VAL A 556 10.97 8.48 6.48
CA VAL A 556 9.70 9.16 6.15
C VAL A 556 9.85 10.00 4.88
N ASN A 557 10.96 10.71 4.69
CA ASN A 557 11.19 11.51 3.49
C ASN A 557 11.32 10.66 2.21
N VAL A 558 12.03 9.53 2.27
CA VAL A 558 12.14 8.60 1.13
C VAL A 558 10.77 8.03 0.79
N VAL A 559 10.00 7.58 1.80
CA VAL A 559 8.65 7.05 1.56
C VAL A 559 7.71 8.15 1.03
N ALA A 560 7.78 9.38 1.54
CA ALA A 560 7.01 10.54 1.06
C ALA A 560 7.33 10.90 -0.39
N TYR A 561 8.60 10.86 -0.78
CA TYR A 561 9.06 11.11 -2.15
C TYR A 561 8.44 10.12 -3.15
N VAL A 562 8.41 8.84 -2.78
CA VAL A 562 7.93 7.73 -3.64
C VAL A 562 6.41 7.70 -3.74
N THR A 563 5.70 7.82 -2.61
CA THR A 563 4.25 7.58 -2.57
C THR A 563 3.41 8.84 -2.71
N GLY A 564 4.00 10.03 -2.60
CA GLY A 564 3.23 11.27 -2.52
C GLY A 564 2.36 11.39 -1.25
N ARG A 565 2.53 10.48 -0.26
CA ARG A 565 1.62 10.21 0.87
C ARG A 565 0.32 9.48 0.48
N GLU A 566 0.21 9.04 -0.77
CA GLU A 566 -0.95 8.37 -1.38
C GLU A 566 -0.59 6.91 -1.77
N PRO A 567 -0.32 6.01 -0.80
CA PRO A 567 0.05 4.63 -1.11
C PRO A 567 -1.10 3.86 -1.78
N PRO A 568 -0.80 2.89 -2.67
CA PRO A 568 -1.82 2.14 -3.42
C PRO A 568 -2.71 1.30 -2.49
N ASN A 569 -4.00 1.16 -2.83
CA ASN A 569 -4.91 0.34 -2.03
C ASN A 569 -4.56 -1.14 -2.15
N LYS A 570 -4.76 -1.89 -1.07
CA LYS A 570 -4.60 -3.34 -1.08
C LYS A 570 -5.75 -3.98 -1.85
N LEU A 571 -5.45 -5.05 -2.60
CA LEU A 571 -6.37 -5.73 -3.54
C LEU A 571 -6.76 -4.93 -4.80
N ASP A 572 -6.21 -3.74 -5.01
CA ASP A 572 -6.16 -3.18 -6.36
C ASP A 572 -5.16 -4.01 -7.16
N GLU A 573 -5.61 -4.62 -8.26
CA GLU A 573 -4.69 -5.23 -9.20
C GLU A 573 -3.98 -4.12 -9.97
N GLN A 574 -2.66 -4.01 -9.76
CA GLN A 574 -1.84 -3.25 -10.69
C GLN A 574 -1.95 -3.96 -12.04
N GLN A 575 -2.45 -3.25 -13.06
CA GLN A 575 -2.43 -3.75 -14.42
C GLN A 575 -0.98 -3.72 -14.90
N LEU A 576 -0.30 -4.86 -14.71
CA LEU A 576 1.01 -5.09 -15.30
C LEU A 576 0.89 -5.00 -16.81
N VAL A 577 1.84 -4.33 -17.43
CA VAL A 577 1.96 -4.34 -18.88
C VAL A 577 2.44 -5.73 -19.33
N GLU A 578 1.61 -6.48 -20.04
CA GLU A 578 2.09 -7.69 -20.71
C GLU A 578 3.05 -7.32 -21.85
N ASP A 579 4.28 -7.84 -21.82
CA ASP A 579 5.19 -7.81 -22.97
C ASP A 579 4.79 -8.89 -23.98
N THR A 580 3.59 -8.74 -24.56
CA THR A 580 3.22 -9.47 -25.76
C THR A 580 3.96 -8.88 -26.96
N ASP A 581 5.16 -9.42 -27.23
CA ASP A 581 5.95 -9.22 -28.46
C ASP A 581 5.26 -9.82 -29.72
N ARG A 582 3.92 -9.85 -29.74
CA ARG A 582 3.13 -10.27 -30.90
C ARG A 582 3.09 -9.14 -31.91
N GLN A 583 4.07 -9.18 -32.81
CA GLN A 583 4.13 -8.41 -34.05
C GLN A 583 3.02 -8.83 -35.03
N GLN A 584 1.77 -8.48 -34.74
CA GLN A 584 0.70 -8.51 -35.72
C GLN A 584 0.30 -7.08 -36.10
N GLU A 585 0.82 -6.63 -37.25
CA GLU A 585 0.36 -5.43 -37.96
C GLU A 585 -1.08 -5.65 -38.47
N LEU A 586 -2.05 -5.54 -37.57
CA LEU A 586 -3.47 -5.51 -37.94
C LEU A 586 -3.78 -4.16 -38.60
N ARG A 587 -4.19 -4.16 -39.86
CA ARG A 587 -4.67 -2.96 -40.55
C ARG A 587 -6.00 -2.51 -39.94
N GLY A 588 -6.18 -1.20 -39.75
CA GLY A 588 -7.38 -0.60 -39.15
C GLY A 588 -7.31 -0.46 -37.62
N VAL A 589 -6.12 -0.53 -37.04
CA VAL A 589 -5.87 -0.51 -35.59
C VAL A 589 -5.08 0.76 -35.22
N LEU A 590 -5.48 1.43 -34.12
CA LEU A 590 -4.84 2.66 -33.68
C LEU A 590 -3.41 2.41 -33.16
N SER A 591 -2.45 3.18 -33.67
CA SER A 591 -1.07 3.22 -33.16
C SER A 591 -0.64 4.64 -32.86
N ILE A 592 0.12 4.81 -31.77
CA ILE A 592 0.73 6.08 -31.35
C ILE A 592 2.24 5.86 -31.41
N ALA A 593 2.95 6.60 -32.26
CA ALA A 593 4.41 6.52 -32.31
C ALA A 593 5.05 7.48 -31.30
N LYS A 594 6.16 7.10 -30.67
CA LYS A 594 7.02 8.01 -29.89
C LYS A 594 8.10 8.61 -30.78
N LEU A 595 8.20 9.92 -30.82
CA LEU A 595 9.23 10.64 -31.56
C LEU A 595 10.55 10.65 -30.78
N ARG A 596 11.62 10.11 -31.37
CA ARG A 596 12.96 10.19 -30.77
C ARG A 596 13.54 11.60 -30.94
N HIS A 597 14.25 12.07 -29.92
CA HIS A 597 15.04 13.30 -29.92
C HIS A 597 16.35 13.10 -29.15
N SER A 598 17.26 14.08 -29.17
CA SER A 598 18.57 14.02 -28.50
C SER A 598 18.54 14.05 -26.96
N GLY A 599 17.34 14.20 -26.37
CA GLY A 599 17.12 14.19 -24.92
C GLY A 599 16.63 12.83 -24.41
N ASP A 600 15.87 12.85 -23.32
CA ASP A 600 15.26 11.68 -22.65
C ASP A 600 13.90 11.30 -23.26
N TRP A 601 13.88 11.01 -24.56
CA TRP A 601 12.67 10.76 -25.36
C TRP A 601 11.80 9.56 -24.94
N ASP A 602 12.29 8.73 -24.02
CA ASP A 602 11.55 7.58 -23.46
C ASP A 602 11.40 7.70 -21.92
N ALA A 603 11.40 8.93 -21.38
CA ALA A 603 11.33 9.22 -19.95
C ALA A 603 10.18 8.51 -19.20
N ALA A 604 9.04 8.30 -19.89
CA ALA A 604 7.91 7.50 -19.47
C ALA A 604 7.67 6.37 -20.51
N PRO A 605 8.30 5.18 -20.35
CA PRO A 605 8.30 4.12 -21.36
C PRO A 605 6.90 3.50 -21.60
N ASN A 606 6.11 3.34 -20.56
CA ASN A 606 4.80 2.68 -20.53
C ASN A 606 3.60 3.64 -20.74
N ALA A 607 3.79 4.96 -20.71
CA ALA A 607 2.71 5.96 -20.86
C ALA A 607 1.78 5.71 -22.06
N THR A 608 2.35 5.47 -23.24
CA THR A 608 1.59 5.15 -24.47
C THR A 608 0.84 3.82 -24.39
N LYS A 609 1.45 2.77 -23.82
CA LYS A 609 0.80 1.47 -23.61
C LYS A 609 -0.43 1.61 -22.68
N LYS A 610 -0.28 2.36 -21.57
CA LYS A 610 -1.37 2.64 -20.62
C LYS A 610 -2.47 3.53 -21.20
N LEU A 611 -2.12 4.49 -22.06
CA LEU A 611 -3.07 5.30 -22.82
C LEU A 611 -3.89 4.47 -23.81
N LEU A 612 -3.24 3.62 -24.60
CA LEU A 612 -3.92 2.71 -25.53
C LEU A 612 -4.89 1.76 -24.80
N LYS A 613 -4.49 1.23 -23.64
CA LYS A 613 -5.37 0.42 -22.80
C LYS A 613 -6.57 1.21 -22.24
N THR A 614 -6.34 2.45 -21.80
CA THR A 614 -7.42 3.35 -21.34
C THR A 614 -8.44 3.62 -22.45
N LEU A 615 -7.99 3.83 -23.69
CA LEU A 615 -8.85 4.02 -24.86
C LEU A 615 -9.64 2.76 -25.20
N GLN A 616 -9.02 1.59 -25.09
CA GLN A 616 -9.71 0.30 -25.24
C GLN A 616 -10.80 0.12 -24.19
N ASP A 617 -10.50 0.35 -22.91
CA ASP A 617 -11.42 0.13 -21.79
C ASP A 617 -12.57 1.16 -21.73
N SER A 618 -12.29 2.43 -22.09
CA SER A 618 -13.24 3.54 -21.96
C SER A 618 -14.07 3.80 -23.22
N PHE A 619 -13.52 3.48 -24.40
CA PHE A 619 -14.13 3.83 -25.70
C PHE A 619 -14.20 2.65 -26.68
N GLY A 620 -13.75 1.45 -26.31
CA GLY A 620 -13.79 0.27 -27.18
C GLY A 620 -12.83 0.33 -28.38
N VAL A 621 -11.87 1.24 -28.37
CA VAL A 621 -10.93 1.42 -29.49
C VAL A 621 -10.02 0.20 -29.61
N ILE A 622 -9.97 -0.40 -30.80
CA ILE A 622 -9.01 -1.47 -31.11
C ILE A 622 -7.64 -0.80 -31.28
N ALA A 623 -6.79 -0.99 -30.26
CA ALA A 623 -5.45 -0.47 -30.18
C ALA A 623 -4.38 -1.51 -30.55
N GLY A 624 -3.24 -1.05 -31.07
CA GLY A 624 -2.16 -1.88 -31.56
C GLY A 624 -1.12 -2.27 -30.52
N SER A 625 -0.26 -3.20 -30.90
CA SER A 625 1.00 -3.52 -30.21
C SER A 625 1.91 -2.26 -30.07
N PRO A 626 2.89 -2.27 -29.14
CA PRO A 626 3.46 -1.08 -28.52
C PRO A 626 3.95 0.05 -29.45
N ALA A 627 3.98 1.26 -28.89
CA ALA A 627 4.35 2.49 -29.57
C ALA A 627 5.69 2.37 -30.34
N TYR A 628 5.62 2.57 -31.66
CA TYR A 628 6.79 2.62 -32.52
C TYR A 628 7.72 3.76 -32.10
N LYS A 629 9.01 3.44 -31.89
CA LYS A 629 10.05 4.38 -31.46
C LYS A 629 10.73 4.98 -32.68
N ILE A 630 10.20 6.07 -33.21
CA ILE A 630 10.50 6.57 -34.57
C ILE A 630 11.49 7.75 -34.53
N PRO A 631 12.64 7.68 -35.22
CA PRO A 631 13.51 8.84 -35.45
C PRO A 631 12.77 9.95 -36.20
N ALA A 632 12.98 11.22 -35.85
CA ALA A 632 12.22 12.33 -36.44
C ALA A 632 12.43 12.52 -37.96
N GLY A 633 13.50 11.95 -38.53
CA GLY A 633 13.78 11.94 -39.96
C GLY A 633 13.24 10.72 -40.72
N ASP A 634 12.58 9.77 -40.05
CA ASP A 634 12.10 8.53 -40.67
C ASP A 634 10.80 8.78 -41.49
N PRO A 635 10.73 8.37 -42.77
CA PRO A 635 9.51 8.43 -43.57
C PRO A 635 8.34 7.57 -43.07
N GLN A 636 8.55 6.67 -42.10
CA GLN A 636 7.46 5.92 -41.47
C GLN A 636 6.56 6.80 -40.59
N LEU A 637 7.00 8.01 -40.22
CA LEU A 637 6.19 9.00 -39.49
C LEU A 637 4.81 9.22 -40.13
N TYR A 638 4.74 9.26 -41.47
CA TYR A 638 3.51 9.44 -42.25
C TYR A 638 2.51 8.26 -42.18
N ARG A 639 2.85 7.14 -41.52
CA ARG A 639 1.92 6.01 -41.29
C ARG A 639 1.08 6.17 -40.02
N HIS A 640 1.36 7.16 -39.19
CA HIS A 640 0.69 7.37 -37.90
C HIS A 640 -0.18 8.63 -37.96
N THR A 641 -1.39 8.57 -37.40
CA THR A 641 -2.25 9.77 -37.26
C THR A 641 -1.76 10.67 -36.13
N LEU A 642 -1.18 10.07 -35.09
CA LEU A 642 -0.68 10.73 -33.90
C LEU A 642 0.75 10.28 -33.59
N VAL A 643 1.60 11.27 -33.34
CA VAL A 643 2.96 11.09 -32.82
C VAL A 643 3.04 11.80 -31.47
N TYR A 644 3.70 11.16 -30.49
CA TYR A 644 3.82 11.63 -29.12
C TYR A 644 5.28 11.95 -28.78
N LEU A 645 5.51 13.05 -28.05
CA LEU A 645 6.83 13.59 -27.74
C LEU A 645 6.86 14.10 -26.29
N HIS A 646 7.73 13.53 -25.44
CA HIS A 646 7.81 13.91 -24.03
C HIS A 646 9.25 13.78 -23.49
N GLY A 647 9.59 14.53 -22.44
CA GLY A 647 10.87 14.45 -21.77
C GLY A 647 11.05 15.48 -20.66
N GLN A 648 12.16 15.41 -19.92
CA GLN A 648 12.57 16.38 -18.91
C GLN A 648 13.77 17.22 -19.34
N ARG A 649 14.65 16.66 -20.16
CA ARG A 649 15.90 17.29 -20.59
C ARG A 649 15.66 18.19 -21.80
N GLY A 650 16.52 19.20 -21.95
CA GLY A 650 16.58 19.96 -23.20
C GLY A 650 16.94 19.01 -24.35
N PHE A 651 16.39 19.29 -25.52
CA PHE A 651 16.60 18.49 -26.72
C PHE A 651 16.67 19.36 -27.97
N GLU A 652 17.16 18.76 -29.04
CA GLU A 652 17.27 19.36 -30.36
C GLU A 652 16.83 18.35 -31.43
N LEU A 653 16.35 18.87 -32.56
CA LEU A 653 16.21 18.15 -33.81
C LEU A 653 17.04 18.86 -34.88
N SER A 654 17.65 18.09 -35.78
CA SER A 654 18.37 18.62 -36.93
C SER A 654 17.43 19.35 -37.90
N ALA A 655 17.99 20.20 -38.77
CA ALA A 655 17.19 20.93 -39.75
C ALA A 655 16.38 20.00 -40.68
N ASP A 656 16.85 18.79 -40.93
CA ASP A 656 16.21 17.80 -41.82
C ASP A 656 15.05 17.10 -41.11
N GLU A 657 15.23 16.74 -39.84
CA GLU A 657 14.17 16.22 -38.97
C GLU A 657 13.06 17.25 -38.78
N ILE A 658 13.39 18.53 -38.57
CA ILE A 658 12.40 19.61 -38.46
C ILE A 658 11.58 19.72 -39.76
N ARG A 659 12.20 19.64 -40.94
CA ARG A 659 11.48 19.66 -42.23
C ARG A 659 10.58 18.43 -42.41
N ASN A 660 11.02 17.24 -41.98
CA ASN A 660 10.21 16.02 -42.05
C ASN A 660 8.98 16.10 -41.14
N VAL A 661 9.17 16.46 -39.86
CA VAL A 661 8.08 16.62 -38.89
C VAL A 661 7.11 17.73 -39.32
N ARG A 662 7.62 18.87 -39.81
CA ARG A 662 6.77 19.94 -40.37
C ARG A 662 5.86 19.42 -41.48
N LYS A 663 6.45 18.75 -42.47
CA LYS A 663 5.70 18.19 -43.60
C LYS A 663 4.71 17.12 -43.16
N TYR A 664 5.02 16.32 -42.15
CA TYR A 664 4.08 15.38 -41.53
C TYR A 664 2.85 16.09 -40.94
N LEU A 665 3.06 17.17 -40.18
CA LEU A 665 1.99 17.98 -39.62
C LEU A 665 1.14 18.67 -40.70
N GLU A 666 1.78 19.20 -41.74
CA GLU A 666 1.09 19.78 -42.90
C GLU A 666 0.29 18.73 -43.71
N SER A 667 0.71 17.45 -43.70
CA SER A 667 0.07 16.35 -44.44
C SER A 667 -1.10 15.66 -43.70
N GLY A 668 -1.59 16.23 -42.60
CA GLY A 668 -2.70 15.66 -41.81
C GLY A 668 -2.30 15.10 -40.45
N GLY A 669 -1.01 14.88 -40.20
CA GLY A 669 -0.52 14.35 -38.93
C GLY A 669 -0.77 15.27 -37.74
N VAL A 670 -0.81 14.68 -36.54
CA VAL A 670 -0.88 15.41 -35.27
C VAL A 670 0.35 15.08 -34.40
N LEU A 671 0.92 16.10 -33.76
CA LEU A 671 1.94 15.97 -32.71
C LEU A 671 1.31 16.31 -31.37
N PHE A 672 1.25 15.34 -30.47
CA PHE A 672 0.95 15.55 -29.06
C PHE A 672 2.26 15.60 -28.27
N ALA A 673 2.36 16.49 -27.28
CA ALA A 673 3.54 16.56 -26.44
C ALA A 673 3.24 17.01 -25.00
N ASP A 674 4.06 16.57 -24.05
CA ASP A 674 4.06 17.11 -22.68
C ASP A 674 5.45 17.22 -22.07
N ALA A 675 5.62 18.22 -21.19
CA ALA A 675 6.83 18.38 -20.39
C ALA A 675 6.74 17.51 -19.13
N CYS A 676 7.56 16.45 -19.06
CA CYS A 676 7.56 15.52 -17.93
C CYS A 676 7.84 16.28 -16.62
N CYS A 677 6.99 16.09 -15.61
CA CYS A 677 6.97 16.85 -14.35
C CYS A 677 7.01 18.40 -14.48
N GLY A 678 6.62 18.97 -15.62
CA GLY A 678 6.69 20.40 -15.89
C GLY A 678 8.11 20.94 -16.12
N ALA A 679 9.01 20.11 -16.64
CA ALA A 679 10.42 20.44 -16.80
C ALA A 679 10.69 21.63 -17.73
N ALA A 680 11.18 22.74 -17.16
CA ALA A 680 11.43 23.99 -17.86
C ALA A 680 12.44 23.88 -19.03
N LYS A 681 13.40 22.94 -18.97
CA LYS A 681 14.36 22.72 -20.07
C LYS A 681 13.70 22.09 -21.29
N PHE A 682 12.79 21.13 -21.08
CA PHE A 682 12.01 20.55 -22.17
C PHE A 682 11.01 21.56 -22.74
N ASP A 683 10.30 22.32 -21.89
CA ASP A 683 9.38 23.39 -22.33
C ASP A 683 10.10 24.43 -23.20
N ALA A 684 11.31 24.85 -22.82
CA ALA A 684 12.13 25.75 -23.63
C ALA A 684 12.51 25.15 -24.99
N SER A 685 13.02 23.91 -25.03
CA SER A 685 13.36 23.20 -26.27
C SER A 685 12.15 22.97 -27.17
N PHE A 686 10.99 22.64 -26.60
CA PHE A 686 9.76 22.47 -27.37
C PHE A 686 9.29 23.79 -27.99
N ARG A 687 9.34 24.89 -27.25
CA ARG A 687 8.99 26.23 -27.77
C ARG A 687 9.97 26.70 -28.86
N ASP A 688 11.28 26.46 -28.72
CA ASP A 688 12.27 26.70 -29.78
C ASP A 688 11.97 25.88 -31.04
N LEU A 689 11.71 24.58 -30.88
CA LEU A 689 11.33 23.70 -31.99
C LEU A 689 10.08 24.24 -32.71
N MET A 690 9.05 24.64 -31.98
CA MET A 690 7.83 25.22 -32.56
C MET A 690 8.11 26.52 -33.32
N GLN A 691 8.88 27.44 -32.74
CA GLN A 691 9.24 28.71 -33.40
C GLN A 691 10.08 28.51 -34.66
N ARG A 692 10.98 27.52 -34.68
CA ARG A 692 11.78 27.14 -35.86
C ARG A 692 10.97 26.41 -36.91
N MET A 693 9.95 25.66 -36.49
CA MET A 693 9.08 24.89 -37.39
C MET A 693 7.98 25.74 -38.02
N PHE A 694 7.38 26.67 -37.27
CA PHE A 694 6.27 27.53 -37.69
C PHE A 694 6.48 28.98 -37.20
N PRO A 695 7.41 29.75 -37.80
CA PRO A 695 7.77 31.07 -37.28
C PRO A 695 6.62 32.09 -37.28
N ASP A 696 5.65 31.92 -38.18
CA ASP A 696 4.50 32.82 -38.37
C ASP A 696 3.22 32.37 -37.65
N ILE A 697 3.22 31.20 -37.00
CA ILE A 697 2.04 30.65 -36.30
C ILE A 697 2.37 30.43 -34.82
N PRO A 698 1.82 31.23 -33.89
CA PRO A 698 2.16 31.12 -32.49
C PRO A 698 1.65 29.81 -31.87
N LEU A 699 2.41 29.26 -30.93
CA LEU A 699 1.93 28.26 -29.98
C LEU A 699 1.02 28.98 -28.97
N GLU A 700 -0.30 28.88 -29.17
CA GLU A 700 -1.31 29.62 -28.39
C GLU A 700 -2.11 28.71 -27.46
N ARG A 701 -2.86 29.30 -26.53
CA ARG A 701 -3.75 28.54 -25.64
C ARG A 701 -5.01 28.09 -26.38
N ILE A 702 -5.26 26.78 -26.42
CA ILE A 702 -6.50 26.22 -27.01
C ILE A 702 -7.70 26.71 -26.18
N PRO A 703 -8.75 27.30 -26.80
CA PRO A 703 -9.97 27.74 -26.12
C PRO A 703 -10.69 26.59 -25.41
N ILE A 704 -11.33 26.87 -24.27
CA ILE A 704 -12.05 25.84 -23.49
C ILE A 704 -13.37 25.41 -24.15
N GLU A 705 -13.87 26.23 -25.07
CA GLU A 705 -15.05 25.99 -25.90
C GLU A 705 -14.75 25.05 -27.08
N HIS A 706 -13.48 24.75 -27.34
CA HIS A 706 -13.05 23.84 -28.40
C HIS A 706 -13.48 22.40 -28.12
N GLU A 707 -13.86 21.65 -29.16
CA GLU A 707 -14.47 20.32 -29.03
C GLU A 707 -13.64 19.32 -28.19
N LEU A 708 -12.31 19.48 -28.21
CA LEU A 708 -11.34 18.70 -27.44
C LEU A 708 -11.57 18.74 -25.91
N PHE A 709 -12.21 19.78 -25.38
CA PHE A 709 -12.56 19.90 -23.95
C PHE A 709 -13.92 19.30 -23.60
N SER A 710 -14.69 18.85 -24.60
CA SER A 710 -16.09 18.49 -24.49
C SER A 710 -16.35 16.98 -24.53
N THR A 711 -17.52 16.58 -24.02
CA THR A 711 -18.02 15.20 -24.12
C THR A 711 -18.42 14.77 -25.54
N ARG A 712 -18.27 15.63 -26.57
CA ARG A 712 -18.45 15.22 -27.97
C ARG A 712 -17.28 14.39 -28.48
N ILE A 713 -16.07 14.70 -28.02
CA ILE A 713 -14.84 13.96 -28.36
C ILE A 713 -14.59 12.85 -27.34
N GLY A 714 -14.78 13.11 -26.04
CA GLY A 714 -14.59 12.10 -25.00
C GLY A 714 -15.07 12.55 -23.63
N HIS A 715 -14.16 13.04 -22.79
CA HIS A 715 -14.43 13.52 -21.44
C HIS A 715 -14.60 15.05 -21.38
N ASN A 716 -15.31 15.56 -20.37
CA ASN A 716 -15.25 16.98 -20.01
C ASN A 716 -13.89 17.30 -19.35
N LEU A 717 -13.18 18.31 -19.85
CA LEU A 717 -11.86 18.74 -19.36
C LEU A 717 -11.86 20.11 -18.65
N GLU A 718 -13.02 20.66 -18.30
CA GLU A 718 -13.17 21.94 -17.57
C GLU A 718 -12.78 21.83 -16.09
N ASN A 719 -12.83 20.61 -15.52
CA ASN A 719 -12.63 20.35 -14.10
C ASN A 719 -11.65 19.19 -13.89
N VAL A 720 -10.41 19.38 -14.35
CA VAL A 720 -9.30 18.44 -14.11
C VAL A 720 -8.42 18.90 -12.95
N ARG A 721 -7.91 17.95 -12.16
CA ARG A 721 -7.00 18.22 -11.05
C ARG A 721 -5.56 18.23 -11.53
N ARG A 722 -4.78 19.21 -11.09
CA ARG A 722 -3.32 19.23 -11.24
C ARG A 722 -2.61 19.64 -9.96
N ARG A 723 -1.42 19.09 -9.75
CA ARG A 723 -0.45 19.56 -8.76
C ARG A 723 0.23 20.81 -9.32
N ALA A 724 0.15 21.90 -8.59
CA ALA A 724 0.84 23.15 -8.91
C ALA A 724 1.93 23.43 -7.86
N PRO A 725 3.05 24.07 -8.24
CA PRO A 725 4.02 24.54 -7.27
C PRO A 725 3.35 25.55 -6.32
N GLN A 726 3.63 25.41 -5.03
CA GLN A 726 3.50 26.50 -4.08
C GLN A 726 4.46 27.63 -4.53
N ARG A 727 4.29 28.88 -4.04
CA ARG A 727 5.36 29.88 -4.21
C ARG A 727 6.55 29.39 -3.38
N ASP A 728 7.52 28.78 -4.07
CA ASP A 728 8.66 28.09 -3.46
C ASP A 728 9.74 29.12 -3.14
N ASP A 729 9.96 29.36 -1.84
CA ASP A 729 11.11 30.11 -1.33
C ASP A 729 12.28 29.18 -0.95
N GLY A 730 12.12 27.86 -1.13
CA GLY A 730 13.10 26.84 -0.78
C GLY A 730 13.21 26.52 0.72
N THR A 731 12.44 27.17 1.59
CA THR A 731 12.63 27.09 3.06
C THR A 731 11.77 26.05 3.77
N GLY A 732 10.77 25.45 3.11
CA GLY A 732 9.77 24.58 3.72
C GLY A 732 9.58 23.21 3.06
N PRO A 733 8.90 22.26 3.75
CA PRO A 733 8.54 20.97 3.17
C PRO A 733 7.60 21.06 1.97
N LEU A 734 7.73 20.11 1.04
CA LEU A 734 6.89 19.99 -0.15
C LEU A 734 5.44 19.61 0.20
N ASN A 735 4.56 20.60 0.08
CA ASN A 735 3.11 20.43 0.09
C ASN A 735 2.60 20.85 -1.30
N PRO A 736 2.43 19.93 -2.26
CA PRO A 736 1.92 20.28 -3.59
C PRO A 736 0.51 20.87 -3.46
N VAL A 737 0.27 22.00 -4.11
CA VAL A 737 -1.05 22.66 -4.08
C VAL A 737 -1.90 22.03 -5.18
N GLU A 738 -2.92 21.27 -4.80
CA GLU A 738 -3.94 20.83 -5.75
C GLU A 738 -4.69 22.06 -6.31
N ARG A 739 -4.87 22.08 -7.63
CA ARG A 739 -5.73 23.04 -8.32
C ARG A 739 -6.64 22.31 -9.28
N THR A 740 -7.93 22.54 -9.12
CA THR A 740 -8.97 22.10 -10.06
C THR A 740 -9.33 23.23 -11.01
N GLY A 741 -9.51 22.90 -12.29
CA GLY A 741 -9.97 23.82 -13.32
C GLY A 741 -9.66 23.28 -14.72
N PRO A 742 -9.81 24.10 -15.78
CA PRO A 742 -9.67 23.60 -17.13
C PRO A 742 -8.27 23.08 -17.44
N ALA A 743 -8.21 22.04 -18.28
CA ALA A 743 -6.96 21.50 -18.79
C ALA A 743 -6.13 22.61 -19.47
N PHE A 744 -4.82 22.58 -19.29
CA PHE A 744 -3.92 23.59 -19.82
C PHE A 744 -3.20 23.02 -21.03
N LEU A 745 -3.86 23.13 -22.18
CA LEU A 745 -3.30 22.81 -23.48
C LEU A 745 -2.99 24.08 -24.26
N GLU A 746 -1.86 24.03 -24.96
CA GLU A 746 -1.41 24.97 -25.97
C GLU A 746 -1.38 24.24 -27.32
N GLY A 747 -1.41 24.95 -28.46
CA GLY A 747 -1.38 24.30 -29.76
C GLY A 747 -1.08 25.25 -30.92
N ILE A 748 -0.79 24.64 -32.08
CA ILE A 748 -0.59 25.33 -33.36
C ILE A 748 -1.69 24.89 -34.31
N LYS A 749 -2.45 25.86 -34.83
CA LYS A 749 -3.55 25.63 -35.77
C LYS A 749 -3.01 25.62 -37.21
N ILE A 750 -3.28 24.55 -37.97
CA ILE A 750 -2.96 24.43 -39.40
C ILE A 750 -4.27 24.18 -40.14
N GLY A 751 -4.71 25.15 -40.93
CA GLY A 751 -6.08 25.16 -41.46
C GLY A 751 -7.09 25.31 -40.32
N GLU A 752 -8.12 24.45 -40.31
CA GLU A 752 -9.15 24.47 -39.26
C GLU A 752 -8.84 23.61 -38.01
N ARG A 753 -7.74 22.85 -38.00
CA ARG A 753 -7.40 21.91 -36.91
C ARG A 753 -6.13 22.29 -36.14
N TYR A 754 -6.04 21.89 -34.88
CA TYR A 754 -4.80 21.93 -34.10
C TYR A 754 -3.91 20.74 -34.48
N ALA A 755 -2.87 21.00 -35.27
CA ALA A 755 -1.91 19.97 -35.69
C ALA A 755 -0.85 19.69 -34.61
N VAL A 756 -0.55 20.69 -33.78
CA VAL A 756 0.25 20.50 -32.56
C VAL A 756 -0.63 20.73 -31.35
N ILE A 757 -0.55 19.82 -30.37
CA ILE A 757 -1.18 19.95 -29.05
C ILE A 757 -0.11 19.70 -28.00
N TYR A 758 0.05 20.61 -27.05
CA TYR A 758 1.11 20.59 -26.06
C TYR A 758 0.56 20.85 -24.65
N SER A 759 1.10 20.15 -23.65
CA SER A 759 0.95 20.52 -22.25
C SER A 759 2.29 20.74 -21.56
N LYS A 760 2.50 21.95 -21.03
CA LYS A 760 3.63 22.26 -20.13
C LYS A 760 3.53 21.62 -18.74
N TYR A 761 2.55 20.74 -18.54
CA TYR A 761 2.23 20.05 -17.29
C TYR A 761 2.24 18.55 -17.58
N ASP A 762 2.75 17.76 -16.63
CA ASP A 762 2.92 16.33 -16.82
C ASP A 762 1.61 15.59 -17.13
N ILE A 763 1.65 14.78 -18.19
CA ILE A 763 0.63 13.80 -18.57
C ILE A 763 1.29 12.41 -18.63
N SER A 764 2.50 12.32 -19.20
CA SER A 764 3.24 11.09 -19.43
C SER A 764 3.58 10.30 -18.16
N CYS A 765 4.16 10.93 -17.13
CA CYS A 765 4.50 10.24 -15.87
C CYS A 765 3.25 9.95 -15.03
N ALA A 766 2.24 10.82 -15.10
CA ALA A 766 0.93 10.65 -14.48
C ALA A 766 0.16 9.44 -15.04
N LEU A 767 0.18 9.22 -16.37
CA LEU A 767 -0.34 8.00 -17.00
C LEU A 767 0.31 6.73 -16.45
N GLU A 768 1.59 6.80 -16.04
CA GLU A 768 2.28 5.67 -15.43
C GLU A 768 1.98 5.45 -13.95
N LYS A 769 1.27 6.38 -13.30
CA LYS A 769 1.09 6.48 -11.84
C LYS A 769 2.41 6.77 -11.08
N GLN A 770 3.41 7.33 -11.75
CA GLN A 770 4.69 7.72 -11.13
C GLN A 770 4.59 9.14 -10.53
N THR A 771 3.92 9.29 -9.39
CA THR A 771 3.61 10.62 -8.82
C THR A 771 4.51 11.01 -7.65
N SER A 772 5.60 11.73 -7.94
CA SER A 772 6.41 12.41 -6.92
C SER A 772 5.78 13.74 -6.48
N LEU A 773 6.00 14.14 -5.22
CA LEU A 773 5.52 15.41 -4.65
C LEU A 773 5.99 16.67 -5.40
N SER A 774 7.14 16.60 -6.08
CA SER A 774 7.68 17.71 -6.88
C SER A 774 7.21 17.72 -8.33
N CYS A 775 6.46 16.70 -8.78
CA CYS A 775 6.06 16.56 -10.17
C CYS A 775 4.88 17.49 -10.48
N ILE A 776 5.12 18.52 -11.31
CA ILE A 776 4.08 19.49 -11.69
C ILE A 776 3.27 18.92 -12.86
N GLY A 777 2.03 18.52 -12.60
CA GLY A 777 1.17 17.97 -13.63
C GLY A 777 -0.16 17.42 -13.14
N TYR A 778 -0.83 16.68 -14.02
CA TYR A 778 -2.17 16.17 -13.77
C TYR A 778 -2.17 14.96 -12.82
N PHE A 779 -3.31 14.72 -12.17
CA PHE A 779 -3.52 13.44 -11.47
C PHE A 779 -3.74 12.33 -12.49
N PRO A 780 -3.38 11.06 -12.20
CA PRO A 780 -3.39 9.97 -13.19
C PRO A 780 -4.71 9.81 -13.96
N GLU A 781 -5.85 9.92 -13.26
CA GLU A 781 -7.19 9.85 -13.87
C GLU A 781 -7.46 11.01 -14.84
N ASP A 782 -6.97 12.20 -14.53
CA ASP A 782 -7.21 13.40 -15.32
C ASP A 782 -6.21 13.50 -16.49
N ALA A 783 -4.97 13.06 -16.30
CA ALA A 783 -4.01 12.83 -17.37
C ALA A 783 -4.56 11.83 -18.41
N ALA A 784 -5.16 10.73 -17.95
CA ALA A 784 -5.80 9.74 -18.79
C ALA A 784 -6.97 10.30 -19.60
N LYS A 785 -7.83 11.15 -19.00
CA LYS A 785 -8.91 11.86 -19.72
C LYS A 785 -8.37 12.79 -20.79
N ILE A 786 -7.40 13.64 -20.44
CA ILE A 786 -6.81 14.63 -21.35
C ILE A 786 -6.16 13.92 -22.55
N ALA A 787 -5.30 12.95 -22.29
CA ALA A 787 -4.62 12.19 -23.34
C ALA A 787 -5.61 11.44 -24.24
N SER A 788 -6.65 10.82 -23.66
CA SER A 788 -7.69 10.14 -24.44
C SER A 788 -8.42 11.10 -25.38
N ASN A 789 -8.80 12.30 -24.91
CA ASN A 789 -9.43 13.32 -25.75
C ASN A 789 -8.51 13.80 -26.89
N VAL A 790 -7.21 13.96 -26.65
CA VAL A 790 -6.25 14.35 -27.71
C VAL A 790 -6.14 13.27 -28.79
N VAL A 791 -6.11 11.99 -28.39
CA VAL A 791 -6.05 10.87 -29.34
C VAL A 791 -7.35 10.76 -30.15
N LEU A 792 -8.51 10.83 -29.47
CA LEU A 792 -9.82 10.79 -30.13
C LEU A 792 -10.00 11.98 -31.08
N TYR A 793 -9.62 13.18 -30.66
CA TYR A 793 -9.59 14.37 -31.52
C TYR A 793 -8.78 14.13 -32.81
N ALA A 794 -7.54 13.63 -32.68
CA ALA A 794 -6.66 13.39 -33.83
C ALA A 794 -7.20 12.32 -34.79
N VAL A 795 -7.86 11.27 -34.28
CA VAL A 795 -8.45 10.19 -35.09
C VAL A 795 -9.75 10.63 -35.78
N LEU A 796 -10.50 11.57 -35.20
CA LEU A 796 -11.78 12.07 -35.72
C LEU A 796 -11.64 13.24 -36.72
N GLN A 797 -10.44 13.76 -36.97
CA GLN A 797 -10.25 14.84 -37.96
C GLN A 797 -10.45 14.33 -39.40
N GLU A 798 -11.37 14.95 -40.14
CA GLU A 798 -11.42 14.82 -41.60
C GLU A 798 -10.25 15.58 -42.23
N VAL A 799 -9.24 14.85 -42.70
CA VAL A 799 -8.12 15.44 -43.45
C VAL A 799 -8.52 15.61 -44.91
N THR A 800 -9.03 16.79 -45.28
CA THR A 800 -9.08 17.21 -46.68
C THR A 800 -7.65 17.47 -47.17
N PRO A 801 -7.19 16.79 -48.25
CA PRO A 801 -5.90 17.09 -48.85
C PRO A 801 -5.86 18.56 -49.30
N SER A 802 -4.77 19.26 -49.00
CA SER A 802 -4.60 20.62 -49.51
C SER A 802 -4.40 20.60 -51.01
N ASP A 803 -5.17 21.42 -51.74
CA ASP A 803 -4.99 21.63 -53.17
C ASP A 803 -3.58 22.17 -53.43
N GLN A 804 -2.68 21.28 -53.84
CA GLN A 804 -1.41 21.67 -54.42
C GLN A 804 -1.70 22.39 -55.74
N LYS A 805 -1.70 23.72 -55.70
CA LYS A 805 -1.58 24.54 -56.90
C LYS A 805 -0.25 24.23 -57.57
N THR A 806 -0.27 23.29 -58.52
CA THR A 806 0.75 23.14 -59.54
C THR A 806 0.75 24.39 -60.41
N THR A 807 1.61 25.34 -60.06
CA THR A 807 2.10 26.35 -61.01
C THR A 807 3.23 25.72 -61.81
N GLU A 808 2.94 25.39 -63.07
CA GLU A 808 3.93 25.40 -64.15
C GLU A 808 4.36 26.84 -64.46
#